data_AF-A0A336JWZ0-F1
#
_entry.id   AF-A0A336JWZ0-F1
#
_cell.length_a   1.000
_cell.length_b   1.000
_cell.length_c   1.000
_cell.angle_alpha   90.00
_cell.angle_beta   90.00
_cell.angle_gamma   90.00
#
_symmetry.space_group_name_H-M   'P 1'
#
loop_
_entity.id
_entity.type
_entity.pdbx_description
1 polymer ?
#
loop_
_entity_poly.entity_id
_entity_poly.type
_entity_poly.pdbx_seq_one_letter_code
_entity_poly.pdbx_strand_id
1 'polypeptide(L)'
;MRDHSTGRRGFEGVLMAVAATFLTVSATSAPAQSPTRSPADLAIDAAVPVPTPVDLPPPSIGDFKLDSAPPSVTDPTKNAAAPAKAEDRKDATAAAPSAAGPSNDTAATTPATDAPKTEAPPATAAAPAAEPAKPATEQAASPKPAEPQQPVSKVAAADQPVADQLRDLLAKSASRYFERKVERSAVEKFYEARDYAPVWTSAGALTAPAKGVIARLKDAAADGLDPDDYPVPNFTAATSPETLAEAELRLTESMMDYARQAQSGRMHWSQVSGDIQYPEHPIDPAQVLAKVTTAADASAALDSYNPPHKLYRELKKKLAELRGEGDRPVVKIAEGATLRYVPAQKRRAEATMDDPRVPQLRARLGVTENADSTAYDATVAEAVLKFQHSAGLNADGVLGDRTVQAMNTPKRDRAIDTIIVNMERWRWLPRDLGVPALGDAYVILNIPDYTLKVMQHGAEVWSTRVVVGKPGKHATPLLTETMKYITVNPTWNVPPSIIYNEYLPALQQDPTVLDRMGLKLSRNRDGSIHISQPPGEANALGRIRFNFPNKFLVYQHDTPDKNLFGRDERAYSHGCMRVQNPDQYAATLLNIAMPDKSYTPTKVRSMYGRSEVNLNFPTPIPVNITYQTAFVDDAGKLQLRKDIYGRDAQMLALLKNVKSKNLEAVVAHSQPNYTRPTRLPDGVSVAGDYTGSSGASSNPFSFFENLFGGPQPRPQQPAARNQRRVYTR
;
A
#
# COMPACT_ATOMS: atom_id res chain seq x y z
N MET A 1 -13.18 -71.74 12.09
CA MET A 1 -12.80 -72.38 10.82
C MET A 1 -11.87 -71.43 10.06
N ARG A 2 -10.60 -71.84 9.90
CA ARG A 2 -9.55 -71.40 8.93
C ARG A 2 -9.35 -69.89 8.76
N ASP A 3 -8.33 -69.23 9.31
CA ASP A 3 -6.86 -69.42 9.25
C ASP A 3 -6.27 -69.24 7.83
N HIS A 4 -5.55 -68.12 7.60
CA HIS A 4 -4.09 -68.15 7.39
C HIS A 4 -3.48 -66.76 7.11
N SER A 5 -2.47 -66.45 7.91
CA SER A 5 -1.35 -65.55 7.61
C SER A 5 -0.14 -66.42 7.22
N THR A 6 0.57 -66.05 6.16
CA THR A 6 2.01 -66.30 5.92
C THR A 6 2.43 -65.31 4.82
N GLY A 7 3.40 -64.39 5.01
CA GLY A 7 4.85 -64.64 5.04
C GLY A 7 5.36 -64.97 3.63
N ARG A 8 6.46 -64.48 3.08
CA ARG A 8 7.63 -63.72 3.55
C ARG A 8 8.55 -63.59 2.30
N ARG A 9 9.42 -62.57 2.25
CA ARG A 9 10.75 -62.56 1.57
C ARG A 9 10.73 -62.67 0.02
N GLY A 10 11.48 -61.90 -0.76
CA GLY A 10 12.68 -61.12 -0.48
C GLY A 10 13.65 -61.34 -1.65
N PHE A 11 14.28 -60.26 -2.13
CA PHE A 11 15.60 -60.16 -2.78
C PHE A 11 15.64 -58.73 -3.35
N GLU A 12 16.12 -57.72 -2.60
CA GLU A 12 17.51 -57.36 -2.30
C GLU A 12 18.34 -56.83 -3.48
N GLY A 13 19.02 -55.72 -3.22
CA GLY A 13 20.16 -55.22 -4.00
C GLY A 13 20.22 -53.68 -4.10
N VAL A 14 20.26 -52.89 -3.01
CA VAL A 14 21.46 -52.51 -2.19
C VAL A 14 22.17 -51.25 -2.76
N LEU A 15 21.97 -50.06 -2.12
CA LEU A 15 22.92 -49.25 -1.29
C LEU A 15 24.12 -48.66 -2.08
N MET A 16 24.76 -47.51 -1.80
CA MET A 16 24.84 -46.45 -0.77
C MET A 16 25.76 -45.37 -1.38
N ALA A 17 25.50 -44.06 -1.25
CA ALA A 17 26.20 -43.08 -0.39
C ALA A 17 27.72 -42.82 -0.59
N VAL A 18 28.16 -41.62 -0.15
CA VAL A 18 29.52 -41.00 -0.08
C VAL A 18 29.75 -39.95 -1.19
N ALA A 19 29.58 -38.64 -0.96
CA ALA A 19 30.29 -37.67 -0.10
C ALA A 19 31.47 -36.94 -0.80
N ALA A 20 31.30 -35.60 -0.86
CA ALA A 20 32.28 -34.54 -0.63
C ALA A 20 33.53 -34.37 -1.54
N THR A 21 33.73 -33.13 -2.02
CA THR A 21 34.83 -32.19 -1.64
C THR A 21 35.43 -31.42 -2.86
N PHE A 22 35.21 -30.09 -2.85
CA PHE A 22 36.00 -28.96 -3.36
C PHE A 22 36.69 -28.95 -4.74
N LEU A 23 36.39 -27.89 -5.51
CA LEU A 23 37.43 -27.00 -6.08
C LEU A 23 36.89 -25.57 -6.23
N THR A 24 37.59 -24.63 -5.60
CA THR A 24 37.37 -23.18 -5.59
C THR A 24 38.31 -22.50 -6.58
N VAL A 25 37.80 -21.59 -7.44
CA VAL A 25 38.51 -20.39 -7.92
C VAL A 25 37.48 -19.29 -8.26
N SER A 26 37.65 -18.11 -7.64
CA SER A 26 36.96 -16.82 -7.82
C SER A 26 37.18 -16.25 -9.25
N ALA A 27 36.54 -15.24 -9.84
CA ALA A 27 35.66 -14.15 -9.43
C ALA A 27 35.10 -13.46 -10.71
N THR A 28 34.14 -12.54 -10.50
CA THR A 28 33.80 -11.33 -11.28
C THR A 28 32.64 -11.37 -12.30
N SER A 29 31.85 -10.29 -12.23
CA SER A 29 30.70 -9.85 -13.03
C SER A 29 29.30 -10.41 -12.67
N ALA A 30 28.62 -9.70 -11.77
CA ALA A 30 27.18 -9.77 -11.58
C ALA A 30 26.48 -8.77 -12.53
N PRO A 31 25.37 -9.15 -13.17
CA PRO A 31 24.26 -8.25 -13.42
C PRO A 31 23.10 -8.59 -12.49
N ALA A 32 22.36 -7.54 -12.11
CA ALA A 32 21.21 -7.57 -11.21
C ALA A 32 20.24 -8.74 -11.51
N GLN A 33 19.99 -9.57 -10.50
CA GLN A 33 18.92 -10.57 -10.55
C GLN A 33 17.57 -9.85 -10.63
N SER A 34 16.90 -10.01 -11.77
CA SER A 34 15.46 -9.76 -11.85
C SER A 34 14.72 -10.70 -10.89
N PRO A 35 13.63 -10.28 -10.24
CA PRO A 35 12.90 -11.16 -9.33
C PRO A 35 12.38 -12.38 -10.10
N THR A 36 12.50 -13.55 -9.48
CA THR A 36 11.99 -14.83 -10.00
C THR A 36 10.48 -14.74 -10.17
N ARG A 37 10.01 -14.83 -11.42
CA ARG A 37 8.58 -14.82 -11.76
C ARG A 37 7.91 -16.08 -11.25
N SER A 38 6.72 -15.95 -10.66
CA SER A 38 5.90 -17.09 -10.24
C SER A 38 5.24 -17.76 -11.45
N PRO A 39 4.81 -19.03 -11.35
CA PRO A 39 4.00 -19.69 -12.38
C PRO A 39 2.69 -18.94 -12.71
N ALA A 40 2.14 -18.19 -11.74
CA ALA A 40 0.98 -17.34 -11.96
C ALA A 40 1.33 -16.14 -12.86
N ASP A 41 2.51 -15.53 -12.69
CA ASP A 41 2.96 -14.40 -13.53
C ASP A 41 3.19 -14.83 -14.98
N LEU A 42 3.71 -16.05 -15.18
CA LEU A 42 3.89 -16.63 -16.52
C LEU A 42 2.55 -16.99 -17.19
N ALA A 43 1.57 -17.46 -16.41
CA ALA A 43 0.22 -17.73 -16.92
C ALA A 43 -0.56 -16.45 -17.25
N ILE A 44 -0.33 -15.35 -16.50
CA ILE A 44 -0.89 -14.02 -16.77
C ILE A 44 -0.29 -13.42 -18.04
N ASP A 45 1.03 -13.49 -18.22
CA ASP A 45 1.71 -13.05 -19.46
C ASP A 45 1.24 -13.87 -20.68
N ALA A 46 0.82 -15.13 -20.51
CA ALA A 46 0.25 -15.97 -21.58
C ALA A 46 -1.24 -15.69 -21.87
N ALA A 47 -1.99 -15.13 -20.91
CA ALA A 47 -3.42 -14.81 -21.05
C ALA A 47 -3.66 -13.40 -21.61
N VAL A 48 -2.66 -12.53 -21.54
CA VAL A 48 -2.69 -11.19 -22.16
C VAL A 48 -1.90 -11.26 -23.47
N PRO A 49 -2.53 -11.07 -24.65
CA PRO A 49 -1.79 -11.11 -25.91
C PRO A 49 -0.75 -9.98 -25.92
N VAL A 50 0.53 -10.36 -25.86
CA VAL A 50 1.66 -9.48 -26.14
C VAL A 50 1.87 -9.50 -27.66
N PRO A 51 1.96 -8.35 -28.36
CA PRO A 51 2.33 -8.38 -29.76
C PRO A 51 3.73 -8.97 -29.92
N THR A 52 3.87 -9.99 -30.74
CA THR A 52 5.17 -10.45 -31.23
C THR A 52 5.81 -9.34 -32.06
N PRO A 53 7.11 -9.03 -31.88
CA PRO A 53 7.83 -8.16 -32.81
C PRO A 53 7.65 -8.69 -34.23
N VAL A 54 7.29 -7.81 -35.17
CA VAL A 54 7.38 -8.15 -36.58
C VAL A 54 8.88 -8.26 -36.86
N ASP A 55 9.33 -9.47 -37.16
CA ASP A 55 10.71 -9.75 -37.57
C ASP A 55 10.90 -9.19 -38.98
N LEU A 56 11.12 -7.88 -39.07
CA LEU A 56 11.56 -7.24 -40.30
C LEU A 56 13.08 -7.40 -40.38
N PRO A 57 13.62 -7.93 -41.49
CA PRO A 57 15.06 -7.96 -41.67
C PRO A 57 15.64 -6.54 -41.59
N PRO A 58 16.86 -6.37 -41.06
CA PRO A 58 17.50 -5.07 -41.00
C PRO A 58 17.57 -4.46 -42.42
N PRO A 59 17.37 -3.14 -42.57
CA PRO A 59 17.41 -2.49 -43.87
C PRO A 59 18.75 -2.78 -44.57
N SER A 60 18.67 -3.10 -45.85
CA SER A 60 19.84 -3.35 -46.69
C SER A 60 20.36 -2.04 -47.26
N ILE A 61 21.62 -2.01 -47.69
CA ILE A 61 22.24 -0.84 -48.34
C ILE A 61 21.45 -0.35 -49.58
N GLY A 62 20.57 -1.18 -50.15
CA GLY A 62 19.68 -0.80 -51.25
C GLY A 62 18.47 0.07 -50.87
N ASP A 63 18.18 0.24 -49.58
CA ASP A 63 17.03 1.01 -49.09
C ASP A 63 17.31 2.52 -48.98
N PHE A 64 18.54 2.95 -49.32
CA PHE A 64 18.95 4.35 -49.38
C PHE A 64 19.20 4.78 -50.83
N LYS A 65 18.22 5.44 -51.46
CA LYS A 65 18.50 6.23 -52.67
C LYS A 65 18.96 7.64 -52.25
N LEU A 66 20.26 7.90 -52.41
CA LEU A 66 20.80 9.25 -52.52
C LEU A 66 20.59 9.73 -53.96
N ASP A 67 19.86 10.82 -54.16
CA ASP A 67 20.02 11.68 -55.34
C ASP A 67 20.21 13.13 -54.90
N SER A 68 21.47 13.55 -54.95
CA SER A 68 22.01 14.92 -55.00
C SER A 68 22.36 15.23 -56.46
N ALA A 69 22.24 16.41 -57.10
CA ALA A 69 21.85 17.79 -56.75
C ALA A 69 21.60 18.59 -58.10
N PRO A 70 21.71 19.94 -58.23
CA PRO A 70 20.75 20.90 -58.85
C PRO A 70 21.25 21.46 -60.23
N PRO A 71 20.84 22.63 -60.83
CA PRO A 71 19.85 23.69 -60.47
C PRO A 71 18.93 24.18 -61.63
N SER A 72 17.97 25.08 -61.36
CA SER A 72 17.79 26.35 -62.13
C SER A 72 16.63 27.23 -61.62
N VAL A 73 16.92 28.53 -61.69
CA VAL A 73 16.12 29.69 -61.31
C VAL A 73 15.12 30.01 -62.42
N THR A 74 13.86 30.31 -62.08
CA THR A 74 13.06 31.30 -62.83
C THR A 74 12.10 32.05 -61.91
N ASP A 75 12.10 33.35 -62.16
CA ASP A 75 11.37 34.47 -61.57
C ASP A 75 9.84 34.34 -61.72
N PRO A 76 9.04 35.02 -60.89
CA PRO A 76 7.99 35.84 -61.49
C PRO A 76 7.87 37.23 -60.87
N THR A 77 8.02 38.22 -61.75
CA THR A 77 7.63 39.60 -61.56
C THR A 77 6.10 39.80 -61.55
N LYS A 78 5.65 40.62 -60.58
CA LYS A 78 4.63 41.71 -60.66
C LYS A 78 3.15 41.42 -60.94
N ASN A 79 2.32 41.69 -59.91
CA ASN A 79 1.23 42.70 -59.90
C ASN A 79 0.52 42.60 -58.52
N ALA A 80 0.78 43.46 -57.53
CA ALA A 80 0.21 44.80 -57.33
C ALA A 80 -1.32 44.83 -57.18
N ALA A 81 -1.82 44.94 -55.94
CA ALA A 81 -2.78 45.96 -55.49
C ALA A 81 -3.24 45.70 -54.03
N ALA A 82 -2.76 46.53 -53.11
CA ALA A 82 -3.52 47.01 -51.94
C ALA A 82 -3.91 48.48 -52.26
N PRO A 83 -4.97 49.03 -51.64
CA PRO A 83 -4.78 49.85 -50.43
C PRO A 83 -6.01 49.74 -49.48
N ALA A 84 -6.19 50.35 -48.31
CA ALA A 84 -5.52 51.31 -47.42
C ALA A 84 -6.15 51.07 -46.00
N LYS A 85 -5.38 51.01 -44.90
CA LYS A 85 -5.11 52.10 -43.91
C LYS A 85 -6.32 52.80 -43.25
N ALA A 86 -6.34 52.76 -41.91
CA ALA A 86 -6.44 53.90 -40.97
C ALA A 86 -6.48 53.32 -39.53
N GLU A 87 -5.45 53.53 -38.68
CA GLU A 87 -5.37 54.57 -37.63
C GLU A 87 -6.09 54.13 -36.32
N ASP A 88 -5.62 54.33 -35.08
CA ASP A 88 -4.43 54.97 -34.51
C ASP A 88 -4.50 54.76 -32.97
N ARG A 89 -3.40 55.11 -32.27
CA ARG A 89 -3.25 55.50 -30.84
C ARG A 89 -2.71 54.52 -29.78
N LYS A 90 -1.52 54.94 -29.32
CA LYS A 90 -0.80 54.72 -28.06
C LYS A 90 -1.52 55.36 -26.86
N ASP A 91 -1.26 54.80 -25.67
CA ASP A 91 -0.74 55.46 -24.44
C ASP A 91 -0.44 54.32 -23.43
N ALA A 92 0.79 54.10 -22.91
CA ALA A 92 1.50 54.83 -21.83
C ALA A 92 0.68 54.81 -20.51
N THR A 93 1.15 54.49 -19.28
CA THR A 93 2.48 54.41 -18.64
C THR A 93 2.29 53.91 -17.18
N ALA A 94 3.37 53.42 -16.56
CA ALA A 94 3.72 53.52 -15.12
C ALA A 94 2.90 52.68 -14.09
N ALA A 95 3.42 52.20 -12.96
CA ALA A 95 4.66 52.42 -12.23
C ALA A 95 4.96 51.24 -11.28
N ALA A 96 6.24 51.00 -11.01
CA ALA A 96 6.73 50.35 -9.79
C ALA A 96 6.50 51.25 -8.54
N PRO A 97 6.85 50.76 -7.34
CA PRO A 97 8.06 51.34 -6.75
C PRO A 97 9.01 50.32 -6.12
N SER A 98 10.22 50.82 -5.88
CA SER A 98 11.46 50.17 -5.47
C SER A 98 11.95 50.72 -4.11
N ALA A 99 12.93 50.01 -3.53
CA ALA A 99 13.96 50.42 -2.56
C ALA A 99 13.58 50.29 -1.05
N ALA A 100 14.47 49.89 -0.13
CA ALA A 100 15.94 49.86 -0.11
C ALA A 100 16.52 48.81 0.88
N GLY A 101 17.80 48.45 0.70
CA GLY A 101 18.61 47.56 1.56
C GLY A 101 19.11 48.21 2.87
N PRO A 102 20.13 47.63 3.54
CA PRO A 102 21.49 47.77 3.02
C PRO A 102 22.39 46.52 3.07
N SER A 103 23.48 46.67 2.34
CA SER A 103 24.64 45.82 2.06
C SER A 103 25.71 45.79 3.17
N ASN A 104 26.51 44.72 3.19
CA ASN A 104 27.97 44.86 3.14
C ASN A 104 28.65 43.60 2.58
N ASP A 105 29.48 43.85 1.57
CA ASP A 105 30.37 42.92 0.87
C ASP A 105 31.53 42.45 1.76
N THR A 106 32.06 41.24 1.51
CA THR A 106 33.46 41.10 1.06
C THR A 106 33.62 39.83 0.22
N ALA A 107 34.22 40.01 -0.94
CA ALA A 107 34.67 39.03 -1.94
C ALA A 107 35.70 38.01 -1.36
N ALA A 108 36.09 36.90 -2.01
CA ALA A 108 36.28 36.70 -3.43
C ALA A 108 36.51 35.22 -3.82
N THR A 109 36.10 34.90 -5.06
CA THR A 109 36.72 33.98 -6.05
C THR A 109 36.90 32.47 -5.79
N THR A 110 35.98 31.73 -6.41
CA THR A 110 36.06 30.52 -7.27
C THR A 110 37.36 30.30 -8.10
N PRO A 111 37.55 29.16 -8.85
CA PRO A 111 36.78 27.90 -8.93
C PRO A 111 37.60 26.57 -9.12
N ALA A 112 36.84 25.47 -9.16
CA ALA A 112 36.91 24.38 -10.17
C ALA A 112 37.99 23.26 -10.11
N THR A 113 37.44 22.05 -9.92
CA THR A 113 37.59 20.80 -10.71
C THR A 113 38.91 20.03 -10.74
N ASP A 114 38.86 18.79 -10.26
CA ASP A 114 39.12 17.51 -10.96
C ASP A 114 39.77 16.47 -10.04
N ALA A 115 39.20 15.26 -10.09
CA ALA A 115 39.82 14.03 -9.58
C ALA A 115 40.21 13.17 -10.78
N PRO A 116 41.29 12.37 -10.69
CA PRO A 116 41.05 10.93 -10.66
C PRO A 116 42.07 10.07 -9.86
N LYS A 117 41.51 9.05 -9.19
CA LYS A 117 41.89 7.61 -9.12
C LYS A 117 43.35 7.11 -9.33
N THR A 118 43.81 6.35 -8.31
CA THR A 118 44.29 4.93 -8.34
C THR A 118 45.80 4.58 -8.32
N GLU A 119 46.10 3.68 -7.34
CA GLU A 119 47.14 2.62 -7.21
C GLU A 119 48.62 2.88 -6.85
N ALA A 120 49.10 1.93 -6.04
CA ALA A 120 50.40 1.75 -5.39
C ALA A 120 51.35 0.84 -6.23
N PRO A 121 52.45 0.24 -5.69
CA PRO A 121 53.61 0.70 -4.90
C PRO A 121 54.93 0.50 -5.73
N PRO A 122 56.20 0.54 -5.22
CA PRO A 122 56.80 -0.52 -4.38
C PRO A 122 57.93 -0.08 -3.40
N ALA A 123 58.50 -1.09 -2.73
CA ALA A 123 59.44 -1.12 -1.61
C ALA A 123 60.93 -0.81 -1.91
N THR A 124 61.75 -0.70 -0.86
CA THR A 124 63.21 -0.95 -0.93
C THR A 124 63.76 -1.63 0.34
N ALA A 125 64.58 -2.66 0.08
CA ALA A 125 65.41 -3.55 0.93
C ALA A 125 66.60 -2.81 1.60
N ALA A 126 67.52 -3.37 2.42
CA ALA A 126 67.72 -4.52 3.32
C ALA A 126 69.20 -4.44 3.83
N ALA A 127 69.59 -5.30 4.80
CA ALA A 127 70.91 -5.98 4.99
C ALA A 127 71.44 -5.96 6.48
N PRO A 128 72.31 -6.90 6.93
CA PRO A 128 71.92 -8.25 7.38
C PRO A 128 72.71 -8.88 8.59
N ALA A 129 72.18 -10.00 9.08
CA ALA A 129 72.79 -11.28 9.54
C ALA A 129 73.84 -11.39 10.67
N ALA A 130 73.56 -12.26 11.66
CA ALA A 130 74.40 -13.41 12.08
C ALA A 130 73.64 -14.37 13.04
N GLU A 131 73.65 -15.67 12.72
CA GLU A 131 73.49 -16.86 13.60
C GLU A 131 74.79 -17.70 13.43
N PRO A 132 75.13 -18.78 14.19
CA PRO A 132 74.27 -19.68 15.00
C PRO A 132 74.86 -20.20 16.34
N ALA A 133 74.05 -20.84 17.20
CA ALA A 133 74.46 -21.99 18.03
C ALA A 133 73.29 -22.66 18.79
N LYS A 134 73.05 -23.95 18.48
CA LYS A 134 72.57 -25.02 19.36
C LYS A 134 73.55 -26.20 19.15
N PRO A 135 73.79 -27.15 20.08
CA PRO A 135 72.76 -27.78 20.93
C PRO A 135 73.19 -28.19 22.35
N ALA A 136 72.22 -28.39 23.25
CA ALA A 136 72.30 -29.44 24.29
C ALA A 136 70.89 -29.77 24.83
N THR A 137 70.60 -31.05 24.81
CA THR A 137 69.44 -31.76 25.35
C THR A 137 69.42 -31.72 26.87
N GLU A 138 68.29 -31.37 27.47
CA GLU A 138 67.91 -31.92 28.78
C GLU A 138 66.39 -32.01 28.89
N GLN A 139 65.94 -33.17 29.34
CA GLN A 139 64.59 -33.68 29.25
C GLN A 139 63.97 -33.67 30.65
N ALA A 140 62.74 -33.15 30.73
CA ALA A 140 61.69 -33.44 31.70
C ALA A 140 61.88 -33.05 33.18
N ALA A 141 61.16 -31.99 33.58
CA ALA A 141 60.43 -31.96 34.84
C ALA A 141 59.02 -31.42 34.56
N SER A 142 58.00 -32.25 34.79
CA SER A 142 56.58 -31.94 34.57
C SER A 142 56.06 -30.89 35.55
N PRO A 143 55.39 -29.81 35.09
CA PRO A 143 54.48 -29.05 35.93
C PRO A 143 53.05 -29.63 35.85
N LYS A 144 52.45 -29.71 37.04
CA LYS A 144 51.07 -30.06 37.41
C LYS A 144 50.01 -29.47 36.45
N PRO A 145 48.92 -30.19 36.14
CA PRO A 145 47.86 -29.66 35.28
C PRO A 145 47.25 -28.38 35.88
N ALA A 146 47.28 -27.31 35.11
CA ALA A 146 46.43 -26.15 35.35
C ALA A 146 44.96 -26.58 35.21
N GLU A 147 44.13 -26.20 36.17
CA GLU A 147 42.68 -26.30 36.05
C GLU A 147 42.22 -25.68 34.72
N PRO A 148 41.22 -26.27 34.04
CA PRO A 148 40.66 -25.67 32.84
C PRO A 148 40.07 -24.31 33.21
N GLN A 149 40.77 -23.25 32.80
CA GLN A 149 40.22 -21.89 32.82
C GLN A 149 38.96 -21.92 31.96
N GLN A 150 37.80 -21.79 32.61
CA GLN A 150 36.55 -21.58 31.93
C GLN A 150 36.70 -20.38 30.99
N PRO A 151 36.15 -20.44 29.76
CA PRO A 151 36.22 -19.32 28.84
C PRO A 151 35.65 -18.08 29.55
N VAL A 152 36.45 -17.02 29.62
CA VAL A 152 36.05 -15.76 30.25
C VAL A 152 34.82 -15.26 29.49
N SER A 153 33.66 -15.32 30.16
CA SER A 153 32.41 -14.82 29.61
C SER A 153 32.59 -13.38 29.16
N LYS A 154 32.17 -13.05 27.94
CA LYS A 154 32.18 -11.66 27.45
C LYS A 154 31.06 -10.81 28.07
N VAL A 155 30.17 -11.44 28.85
CA VAL A 155 29.10 -10.79 29.59
C VAL A 155 29.65 -10.14 30.85
N ALA A 156 29.22 -8.92 31.15
CA ALA A 156 29.59 -8.26 32.40
C ALA A 156 29.14 -9.10 33.60
N ALA A 157 29.97 -9.19 34.65
CA ALA A 157 29.70 -10.05 35.81
C ALA A 157 28.34 -9.76 36.48
N ALA A 158 27.88 -8.51 36.45
CA ALA A 158 26.58 -8.11 36.98
C ALA A 158 25.38 -8.67 36.18
N ASP A 159 25.58 -8.97 34.90
CA ASP A 159 24.55 -9.45 33.98
C ASP A 159 24.61 -10.97 33.76
N GLN A 160 25.67 -11.64 34.20
CA GLN A 160 25.86 -13.08 34.06
C GLN A 160 24.68 -13.92 34.58
N PRO A 161 24.09 -13.64 35.77
CA PRO A 161 22.95 -14.41 36.25
C PRO A 161 21.72 -14.30 35.34
N VAL A 162 21.50 -13.14 34.71
CA VAL A 162 20.39 -12.93 33.76
C VAL A 162 20.68 -13.66 32.45
N ALA A 163 21.93 -13.61 31.97
CA ALA A 163 22.35 -14.30 30.76
C ALA A 163 22.18 -15.83 30.86
N ASP A 164 22.50 -16.42 32.02
CA ASP A 164 22.28 -17.85 32.26
C ASP A 164 20.79 -18.22 32.23
N GLN A 165 19.92 -17.37 32.79
CA GLN A 165 18.47 -17.56 32.74
C GLN A 165 17.91 -17.39 31.31
N LEU A 166 18.43 -16.43 30.54
CA LEU A 166 18.04 -16.24 29.13
C LEU A 166 18.38 -17.47 28.29
N ARG A 167 19.58 -18.04 28.46
CA ARG A 167 19.99 -19.29 27.81
C ARG A 167 19.02 -20.42 28.12
N ASP A 168 18.69 -20.59 29.39
CA ASP A 168 17.79 -21.64 29.86
C ASP A 168 16.35 -21.47 29.33
N LEU A 169 15.81 -20.24 29.37
CA LEU A 169 14.48 -19.93 28.87
C LEU A 169 14.36 -20.12 27.35
N LEU A 170 15.35 -19.66 26.59
CA LEU A 170 15.37 -19.86 25.14
C LEU A 170 15.48 -21.35 24.78
N ALA A 171 16.35 -22.11 25.46
CA ALA A 171 16.50 -23.54 25.21
C ALA A 171 15.23 -24.36 25.56
N LYS A 172 14.54 -24.02 26.65
CA LYS A 172 13.40 -24.81 27.17
C LYS A 172 12.03 -24.32 26.73
N SER A 173 11.89 -23.03 26.40
CA SER A 173 10.58 -22.37 26.35
C SER A 173 10.50 -21.21 25.33
N ALA A 174 11.41 -21.11 24.36
CA ALA A 174 11.34 -20.06 23.33
C ALA A 174 10.00 -20.03 22.57
N SER A 175 9.33 -21.18 22.39
CA SER A 175 8.01 -21.25 21.76
C SER A 175 6.87 -20.61 22.57
N ARG A 176 7.06 -20.37 23.87
CA ARG A 176 6.08 -19.67 24.72
C ARG A 176 6.07 -18.16 24.49
N TYR A 177 7.20 -17.61 24.03
CA TYR A 177 7.39 -16.18 23.76
C TYR A 177 7.35 -15.85 22.26
N PHE A 178 7.74 -16.80 21.41
CA PHE A 178 7.82 -16.58 19.97
C PHE A 178 7.08 -17.70 19.24
N GLU A 179 5.82 -17.46 18.93
CA GLU A 179 4.97 -18.41 18.20
C GLU A 179 5.55 -18.69 16.81
N ARG A 180 6.05 -17.66 16.12
CA ARG A 180 6.59 -17.77 14.75
C ARG A 180 7.99 -18.37 14.76
N LYS A 181 8.18 -19.43 13.98
CA LYS A 181 9.48 -20.12 13.86
C LYS A 181 10.60 -19.20 13.36
N VAL A 182 10.31 -18.30 12.41
CA VAL A 182 11.31 -17.38 11.85
C VAL A 182 11.78 -16.36 12.89
N GLU A 183 10.84 -15.76 13.64
CA GLU A 183 11.16 -14.84 14.75
C GLU A 183 11.95 -15.56 15.85
N ARG A 184 11.47 -16.74 16.27
CA ARG A 184 12.15 -17.57 17.28
C ARG A 184 13.60 -17.86 16.91
N SER A 185 13.84 -18.33 15.69
CA SER A 185 15.19 -18.66 15.22
C SER A 185 16.09 -17.42 15.15
N ALA A 186 15.54 -16.26 14.78
CA ALA A 186 16.30 -15.01 14.75
C ALA A 186 16.67 -14.54 16.17
N VAL A 187 15.74 -14.63 17.13
CA VAL A 187 15.97 -14.28 18.53
C VAL A 187 16.99 -15.20 19.18
N GLU A 188 16.87 -16.52 18.99
CA GLU A 188 17.85 -17.50 19.49
C GLU A 188 19.26 -17.17 19.00
N LYS A 189 19.44 -16.96 17.69
CA LYS A 189 20.73 -16.59 17.09
C LYS A 189 21.24 -15.24 17.60
N PHE A 190 20.36 -14.27 17.80
CA PHE A 190 20.72 -12.94 18.28
C PHE A 190 21.29 -12.99 19.70
N TYR A 191 20.63 -13.72 20.62
CA TYR A 191 21.14 -13.87 21.99
C TYR A 191 22.35 -14.80 22.07
N GLU A 192 22.40 -15.88 21.26
CA GLU A 192 23.58 -16.75 21.17
C GLU A 192 24.83 -15.96 20.75
N ALA A 193 24.72 -15.10 19.72
CA ALA A 193 25.82 -14.24 19.26
C ALA A 193 26.27 -13.21 20.30
N ARG A 194 25.47 -12.97 21.35
CA ARG A 194 25.76 -12.06 22.46
C ARG A 194 26.22 -12.79 23.71
N ASP A 195 26.52 -14.08 23.64
CA ASP A 195 26.77 -14.94 24.81
C ASP A 195 25.63 -14.84 25.84
N TYR A 196 24.40 -14.62 25.35
CA TYR A 196 23.18 -14.37 26.11
C TYR A 196 23.16 -13.09 26.97
N ALA A 197 24.06 -12.15 26.74
CA ALA A 197 24.01 -10.85 27.40
C ALA A 197 22.67 -10.13 27.12
N PRO A 198 21.97 -9.63 28.17
CA PRO A 198 20.77 -8.85 27.98
C PRO A 198 21.05 -7.58 27.14
N VAL A 199 20.04 -7.12 26.43
CA VAL A 199 20.04 -5.90 25.61
C VAL A 199 19.14 -4.82 26.20
N TRP A 200 18.07 -5.19 26.92
CA TRP A 200 17.15 -4.22 27.52
C TRP A 200 17.57 -3.76 28.92
N THR A 201 18.40 -4.55 29.59
CA THR A 201 18.97 -4.21 30.88
C THR A 201 20.48 -4.31 30.88
N SER A 202 21.12 -3.51 31.74
CA SER A 202 22.54 -3.64 32.07
C SER A 202 22.74 -3.27 33.53
N ALA A 203 23.38 -4.15 34.29
CA ALA A 203 23.52 -4.07 35.75
C ALA A 203 22.18 -3.81 36.46
N GLY A 204 21.10 -4.43 35.99
CA GLY A 204 19.74 -4.29 36.54
C GLY A 204 19.01 -2.98 36.18
N ALA A 205 19.62 -2.07 35.43
CA ALA A 205 19.00 -0.83 34.97
C ALA A 205 18.59 -0.90 33.50
N LEU A 206 17.50 -0.21 33.13
CA LEU A 206 17.05 -0.11 31.74
C LEU A 206 18.09 0.60 30.85
N THR A 207 18.43 -0.02 29.73
CA THR A 207 19.27 0.60 28.69
C THR A 207 18.51 1.70 27.94
N ALA A 208 19.22 2.57 27.21
CA ALA A 208 18.58 3.59 26.39
C ALA A 208 17.67 3.00 25.28
N PRO A 209 18.07 1.94 24.55
CA PRO A 209 17.17 1.26 23.62
C PRO A 209 15.89 0.73 24.28
N ALA A 210 15.99 0.15 25.49
CA ALA A 210 14.81 -0.34 26.21
C ALA A 210 13.81 0.76 26.51
N LYS A 211 14.28 1.92 27.01
CA LYS A 211 13.43 3.08 27.27
C LYS A 211 12.75 3.57 25.99
N GLY A 212 13.48 3.59 24.87
CA GLY A 212 12.94 3.98 23.56
C GLY A 212 11.85 3.04 23.05
N VAL A 213 12.10 1.72 23.10
CA VAL A 213 11.11 0.70 22.72
C VAL A 213 9.87 0.78 23.61
N ILE A 214 10.05 0.82 24.94
CA ILE A 214 8.96 0.95 25.90
C ILE A 214 8.11 2.19 25.62
N ALA A 215 8.74 3.33 25.34
CA ALA A 215 8.02 4.56 25.01
C ALA A 215 7.19 4.41 23.74
N ARG A 216 7.77 3.81 22.68
CA ARG A 216 7.06 3.59 21.41
C ARG A 216 5.88 2.64 21.55
N LEU A 217 6.04 1.53 22.27
CA LEU A 217 4.97 0.54 22.46
C LEU A 217 3.81 1.12 23.27
N LYS A 218 4.09 1.92 24.31
CA LYS A 218 3.07 2.65 25.06
C LYS A 218 2.33 3.70 24.23
N ASP A 219 3.00 4.24 23.21
CA ASP A 219 2.43 5.23 22.28
C ASP A 219 1.89 4.60 20.98
N ALA A 220 1.74 3.27 20.89
CA ALA A 220 1.28 2.59 19.68
C ALA A 220 -0.12 3.06 19.22
N ALA A 221 -0.92 3.63 20.13
CA ALA A 221 -2.18 4.27 19.81
C ALA A 221 -2.02 5.42 18.80
N ALA A 222 -0.90 6.16 18.81
CA ALA A 222 -0.62 7.20 17.83
C ALA A 222 -0.56 6.65 16.39
N ASP A 223 -0.20 5.38 16.23
CA ASP A 223 -0.18 4.68 14.95
C ASP A 223 -1.52 4.02 14.59
N GLY A 224 -2.58 4.27 15.36
CA GLY A 224 -3.86 3.57 15.19
C GLY A 224 -3.78 2.07 15.52
N LEU A 225 -2.77 1.67 16.27
CA LEU A 225 -2.64 0.33 16.87
C LEU A 225 -3.23 0.34 18.29
N ASP A 226 -3.38 -0.83 18.90
CA ASP A 226 -3.84 -0.95 20.29
C ASP A 226 -2.63 -1.23 21.20
N PRO A 227 -2.27 -0.35 22.14
CA PRO A 227 -1.17 -0.58 23.07
C PRO A 227 -1.31 -1.89 23.88
N ASP A 228 -2.53 -2.38 24.09
CA ASP A 228 -2.76 -3.64 24.82
C ASP A 228 -2.30 -4.87 24.02
N ASP A 229 -2.13 -4.74 22.69
CA ASP A 229 -1.54 -5.78 21.85
C ASP A 229 0.00 -5.88 22.04
N TYR A 230 0.64 -4.93 22.75
CA TYR A 230 2.09 -4.86 22.95
C TYR A 230 2.45 -4.68 24.43
N PRO A 231 2.22 -5.70 25.27
CA PRO A 231 2.39 -5.59 26.72
C PRO A 231 3.85 -5.29 27.10
N VAL A 232 4.06 -4.15 27.75
CA VAL A 232 5.39 -3.75 28.26
C VAL A 232 5.61 -4.33 29.66
N PRO A 233 6.68 -5.09 29.91
CA PRO A 233 6.98 -5.63 31.24
C PRO A 233 7.41 -4.56 32.23
N ASN A 234 7.09 -4.76 33.51
CA ASN A 234 7.51 -3.88 34.59
C ASN A 234 8.91 -4.26 35.11
N PHE A 235 9.95 -3.71 34.48
CA PHE A 235 11.35 -3.95 34.88
C PHE A 235 11.67 -3.50 36.32
N THR A 236 10.91 -2.57 36.91
CA THR A 236 11.14 -2.17 38.31
C THR A 236 10.65 -3.20 39.33
N ALA A 237 9.69 -4.03 38.94
CA ALA A 237 9.19 -5.15 39.76
C ALA A 237 10.00 -6.43 39.56
N ALA A 238 10.78 -6.52 38.47
CA ALA A 238 11.64 -7.66 38.18
C ALA A 238 12.95 -7.55 38.98
N THR A 239 13.00 -8.15 40.16
CA THR A 239 14.13 -8.06 41.09
C THR A 239 15.03 -9.30 41.09
N SER A 240 14.60 -10.40 40.45
CA SER A 240 15.38 -11.64 40.34
C SER A 240 15.93 -11.81 38.92
N PRO A 241 17.05 -12.55 38.74
CA PRO A 241 17.57 -12.82 37.40
C PRO A 241 16.58 -13.51 36.46
N GLU A 242 15.74 -14.40 36.99
CA GLU A 242 14.69 -15.10 36.23
C GLU A 242 13.61 -14.13 35.74
N THR A 243 13.10 -13.26 36.63
CA THR A 243 12.06 -12.29 36.26
C THR A 243 12.59 -11.21 35.32
N LEU A 244 13.87 -10.84 35.40
CA LEU A 244 14.54 -9.97 34.44
C LEU A 244 14.68 -10.63 33.07
N ALA A 245 15.07 -11.91 33.02
CA ALA A 245 15.17 -12.66 31.77
C ALA A 245 13.80 -12.86 31.10
N GLU A 246 12.74 -13.08 31.88
CA GLU A 246 11.37 -13.13 31.33
C GLU A 246 10.91 -11.76 30.80
N ALA A 247 11.18 -10.67 31.54
CA ALA A 247 10.90 -9.31 31.07
C ALA A 247 11.67 -8.97 29.78
N GLU A 248 12.91 -9.43 29.67
CA GLU A 248 13.74 -9.27 28.48
C GLU A 248 13.10 -9.90 27.23
N LEU A 249 12.65 -11.15 27.34
CA LEU A 249 12.01 -11.87 26.23
C LEU A 249 10.65 -11.28 25.87
N ARG A 250 9.82 -10.91 26.86
CA ARG A 250 8.51 -10.27 26.62
C ARG A 250 8.59 -8.90 25.95
N LEU A 251 9.59 -8.09 26.30
CA LEU A 251 9.82 -6.82 25.60
C LEU A 251 10.28 -7.06 24.15
N THR A 252 11.12 -8.07 23.93
CA THR A 252 11.56 -8.49 22.58
C THR A 252 10.39 -8.96 21.72
N GLU A 253 9.49 -9.78 22.29
CA GLU A 253 8.25 -10.23 21.66
C GLU A 253 7.36 -9.05 21.24
N SER A 254 7.03 -8.16 22.18
CA SER A 254 6.19 -6.99 21.90
C SER A 254 6.79 -6.05 20.84
N MET A 255 8.13 -5.91 20.83
CA MET A 255 8.84 -5.17 19.79
C MET A 255 8.71 -5.83 18.40
N MET A 256 8.86 -7.15 18.30
CA MET A 256 8.68 -7.89 17.05
C MET A 256 7.23 -7.78 16.55
N ASP A 257 6.26 -7.94 17.45
CA ASP A 257 4.85 -7.83 17.10
C ASP A 257 4.49 -6.45 16.60
N TYR A 258 4.96 -5.38 17.26
CA TYR A 258 4.78 -4.03 16.77
C TYR A 258 5.43 -3.85 15.39
N ALA A 259 6.70 -4.23 15.22
CA ALA A 259 7.42 -4.04 13.96
C ALA A 259 6.71 -4.75 12.79
N ARG A 260 6.29 -6.01 13.00
CA ARG A 260 5.54 -6.81 12.03
C ARG A 260 4.20 -6.17 11.68
N GLN A 261 3.44 -5.75 12.69
CA GLN A 261 2.11 -5.18 12.48
C GLN A 261 2.17 -3.76 11.89
N ALA A 262 3.16 -2.94 12.26
CA ALA A 262 3.42 -1.65 11.64
C ALA A 262 3.87 -1.80 10.18
N GLN A 263 4.71 -2.81 9.90
CA GLN A 263 5.23 -3.09 8.57
C GLN A 263 4.14 -3.61 7.62
N SER A 264 3.41 -4.65 8.01
CA SER A 264 2.57 -5.40 7.05
C SER A 264 1.08 -5.38 7.38
N GLY A 265 0.71 -4.78 8.52
CA GLY A 265 -0.65 -4.78 9.04
C GLY A 265 -0.91 -5.87 10.08
N ARG A 266 -2.03 -5.73 10.78
CA ARG A 266 -2.54 -6.64 11.81
C ARG A 266 -3.29 -7.84 11.25
N MET A 267 -3.66 -7.82 9.97
CA MET A 267 -4.40 -8.88 9.30
C MET A 267 -3.95 -8.99 7.84
N HIS A 268 -4.05 -10.19 7.29
CA HIS A 268 -3.87 -10.38 5.87
C HIS A 268 -5.04 -9.77 5.10
N TRP A 269 -4.78 -9.04 4.02
CA TRP A 269 -5.84 -8.42 3.21
C TRP A 269 -6.84 -9.45 2.66
N SER A 270 -6.44 -10.72 2.50
CA SER A 270 -7.35 -11.76 2.00
C SER A 270 -8.45 -12.12 3.00
N GLN A 271 -8.31 -11.81 4.28
CA GLN A 271 -9.40 -11.95 5.25
C GLN A 271 -10.52 -10.93 5.01
N VAL A 272 -10.21 -9.83 4.32
CA VAL A 272 -11.20 -8.81 3.93
C VAL A 272 -11.88 -9.21 2.63
N SER A 273 -11.13 -9.49 1.58
CA SER A 273 -11.75 -9.91 0.32
C SER A 273 -10.76 -10.60 -0.62
N GLY A 274 -11.27 -11.48 -1.49
CA GLY A 274 -10.49 -12.18 -2.51
C GLY A 274 -10.13 -11.33 -3.72
N ASP A 275 -10.73 -10.14 -3.86
CA ASP A 275 -10.43 -9.14 -4.90
C ASP A 275 -9.34 -8.14 -4.48
N ILE A 276 -8.60 -8.43 -3.41
CA ILE A 276 -7.44 -7.65 -2.99
C ILE A 276 -6.18 -8.46 -3.32
N GLN A 277 -5.10 -7.79 -3.73
CA GLN A 277 -3.79 -8.39 -3.96
C GLN A 277 -2.73 -7.31 -3.91
N TYR A 278 -2.07 -7.15 -2.78
CA TYR A 278 -0.88 -6.31 -2.68
C TYR A 278 0.37 -7.18 -2.51
N PRO A 279 1.54 -6.71 -2.98
CA PRO A 279 2.80 -7.38 -2.69
C PRO A 279 3.06 -7.36 -1.19
N GLU A 280 3.31 -8.54 -0.63
CA GLU A 280 3.71 -8.68 0.76
C GLU A 280 5.12 -8.13 0.98
N HIS A 281 5.35 -7.55 2.14
CA HIS A 281 6.63 -6.95 2.52
C HIS A 281 6.90 -7.22 4.00
N PRO A 282 7.08 -8.50 4.39
CA PRO A 282 7.29 -8.90 5.76
C PRO A 282 8.58 -8.31 6.32
N ILE A 283 8.67 -8.22 7.65
CA ILE A 283 9.93 -7.88 8.32
C ILE A 283 10.95 -9.02 8.18
N ASP A 284 12.23 -8.66 8.21
CA ASP A 284 13.31 -9.60 8.56
C ASP A 284 13.59 -9.45 10.07
N PRO A 285 13.23 -10.43 10.92
CA PRO A 285 13.39 -10.30 12.37
C PRO A 285 14.83 -10.03 12.82
N ALA A 286 15.83 -10.57 12.11
CA ALA A 286 17.23 -10.31 12.43
C ALA A 286 17.60 -8.84 12.17
N GLN A 287 17.08 -8.26 11.09
CA GLN A 287 17.24 -6.84 10.81
C GLN A 287 16.48 -5.96 11.80
N VAL A 288 15.30 -6.37 12.28
CA VAL A 288 14.59 -5.62 13.33
C VAL A 288 15.41 -5.58 14.62
N LEU A 289 15.90 -6.74 15.07
CA LEU A 289 16.74 -6.84 16.27
C LEU A 289 17.99 -5.97 16.12
N ALA A 290 18.71 -6.08 15.00
CA ALA A 290 19.90 -5.28 14.75
C ALA A 290 19.60 -3.78 14.70
N LYS A 291 18.60 -3.36 13.90
CA LYS A 291 18.25 -1.95 13.69
C LYS A 291 17.78 -1.28 14.97
N VAL A 292 16.89 -1.90 15.74
CA VAL A 292 16.28 -1.27 16.91
C VAL A 292 17.25 -1.27 18.10
N THR A 293 18.02 -2.34 18.32
CA THR A 293 18.91 -2.43 19.49
C THR A 293 20.19 -1.62 19.35
N THR A 294 20.59 -1.27 18.12
CA THR A 294 21.81 -0.48 17.85
C THR A 294 21.54 0.97 17.46
N ALA A 295 20.27 1.35 17.23
CA ALA A 295 19.92 2.72 16.90
C ALA A 295 20.19 3.68 18.06
N ALA A 296 20.64 4.89 17.73
CA ALA A 296 20.75 5.99 18.69
C ALA A 296 19.38 6.35 19.30
N ASP A 297 18.32 6.24 18.50
CA ASP A 297 16.93 6.38 18.92
C ASP A 297 16.13 5.13 18.52
N ALA A 298 15.98 4.21 19.47
CA ALA A 298 15.22 2.98 19.28
C ALA A 298 13.71 3.24 19.07
N SER A 299 13.17 4.34 19.60
CA SER A 299 11.76 4.72 19.40
C SER A 299 11.53 5.12 17.95
N ALA A 300 12.39 5.97 17.39
CA ALA A 300 12.33 6.35 15.98
C ALA A 300 12.64 5.18 15.04
N ALA A 301 13.59 4.30 15.40
CA ALA A 301 13.89 3.10 14.64
C ALA A 301 12.66 2.17 14.54
N LEU A 302 11.93 1.99 15.63
CA LEU A 302 10.71 1.19 15.65
C LEU A 302 9.54 1.89 14.93
N ASP A 303 9.40 3.21 15.06
CA ASP A 303 8.40 4.00 14.30
C ASP A 303 8.57 3.87 12.78
N SER A 304 9.81 3.73 12.31
CA SER A 304 10.13 3.68 10.88
C SER A 304 9.57 2.45 10.14
N TYR A 305 9.01 1.47 10.87
CA TYR A 305 8.27 0.36 10.27
C TYR A 305 6.87 0.77 9.80
N ASN A 306 6.31 1.88 10.30
CA ASN A 306 5.06 2.43 9.79
C ASN A 306 5.22 2.93 8.33
N PRO A 307 4.13 3.01 7.55
CA PRO A 307 4.18 3.49 6.17
C PRO A 307 4.81 4.90 6.06
N PRO A 308 5.82 5.10 5.18
CA PRO A 308 6.56 6.38 5.07
C PRO A 308 5.77 7.47 4.33
N HIS A 309 4.67 7.09 3.68
CA HIS A 309 3.87 7.93 2.80
C HIS A 309 3.36 9.20 3.49
N LYS A 310 3.39 10.34 2.79
CA LYS A 310 2.85 11.63 3.26
C LYS A 310 1.42 11.47 3.79
N LEU A 311 0.55 10.80 3.01
CA LEU A 311 -0.86 10.60 3.34
C LEU A 311 -1.07 9.76 4.62
N TYR A 312 -0.19 8.79 4.91
CA TYR A 312 -0.24 8.07 6.19
C TYR A 312 0.13 8.98 7.37
N ARG A 313 1.21 9.76 7.23
CA ARG A 313 1.65 10.71 8.26
C ARG A 313 0.60 11.78 8.55
N GLU A 314 -0.10 12.26 7.52
CA GLU A 314 -1.19 13.22 7.68
C GLU A 314 -2.40 12.59 8.40
N LEU A 315 -2.73 11.33 8.12
CA LEU A 315 -3.74 10.58 8.88
C LEU A 315 -3.33 10.39 10.35
N LYS A 316 -2.06 10.04 10.62
CA LYS A 316 -1.50 9.95 11.98
C LYS A 316 -1.66 11.27 12.73
N LYS A 317 -1.28 12.39 12.11
CA LYS A 317 -1.47 13.74 12.68
C LYS A 317 -2.94 14.06 12.94
N LYS A 318 -3.83 13.73 12.00
CA LYS A 318 -5.28 13.99 12.14
C LYS A 318 -5.93 13.12 13.22
N LEU A 319 -5.47 11.88 13.37
CA LEU A 319 -5.90 10.98 14.43
C LEU A 319 -5.60 11.58 15.81
N ALA A 320 -4.37 12.08 15.99
CA ALA A 320 -3.94 12.76 17.20
C ALA A 320 -4.83 13.99 17.50
N GLU A 321 -5.04 14.85 16.50
CA GLU A 321 -5.93 16.02 16.62
C GLU A 321 -7.35 15.64 17.08
N LEU A 322 -7.96 14.62 16.46
CA LEU A 322 -9.33 14.20 16.78
C LEU A 322 -9.46 13.58 18.17
N ARG A 323 -8.40 12.98 18.69
CA ARG A 323 -8.38 12.47 20.07
C ARG A 323 -8.17 13.55 21.12
N GLY A 324 -7.96 14.81 20.71
CA GLY A 324 -7.56 15.90 21.61
C GLY A 324 -6.12 15.73 22.10
N GLU A 325 -5.35 14.89 21.41
CA GLU A 325 -3.97 14.53 21.71
C GLU A 325 -3.09 15.30 20.73
N GLY A 326 -2.61 16.48 21.10
CA GLY A 326 -1.38 16.95 20.44
C GLY A 326 -0.25 16.01 20.84
N ASP A 327 0.39 15.30 19.89
CA ASP A 327 1.64 14.50 19.98
C ASP A 327 2.00 13.83 21.34
N ARG A 328 1.01 13.42 22.14
CA ARG A 328 1.19 12.90 23.50
C ARG A 328 0.48 11.56 23.68
N PRO A 329 1.06 10.62 24.45
CA PRO A 329 0.48 9.29 24.66
C PRO A 329 -0.88 9.32 25.36
N VAL A 330 -1.76 8.40 24.95
CA VAL A 330 -3.08 8.19 25.58
C VAL A 330 -2.90 7.57 26.95
N VAL A 331 -3.07 8.34 28.02
CA VAL A 331 -3.05 7.80 29.38
C VAL A 331 -4.42 7.17 29.68
N LYS A 332 -4.45 5.84 29.83
CA LYS A 332 -5.62 5.09 30.34
C LYS A 332 -5.75 5.32 31.84
N ILE A 333 -6.97 5.53 32.31
CA ILE A 333 -7.31 5.56 33.74
C ILE A 333 -7.25 4.14 34.28
N ALA A 334 -6.43 3.85 35.28
CA ALA A 334 -6.34 2.50 35.84
C ALA A 334 -7.69 2.00 36.39
N GLU A 335 -7.95 0.69 36.27
CA GLU A 335 -9.05 0.04 36.98
C GLU A 335 -8.79 0.09 38.50
N GLY A 336 -9.86 0.13 39.30
CA GLY A 336 -9.73 0.28 40.74
C GLY A 336 -11.06 0.59 41.41
N ALA A 337 -11.02 0.85 42.72
CA ALA A 337 -12.21 1.03 43.55
C ALA A 337 -13.19 2.08 42.99
N THR A 338 -14.49 1.88 43.18
CA THR A 338 -15.51 2.84 42.75
C THR A 338 -15.38 4.15 43.53
N LEU A 339 -15.26 5.29 42.82
CA LEU A 339 -15.18 6.62 43.44
C LEU A 339 -16.51 7.35 43.35
N ARG A 340 -16.92 8.02 44.44
CA ARG A 340 -18.14 8.81 44.49
C ARG A 340 -17.94 10.07 45.32
N TYR A 341 -18.65 11.13 44.94
CA TYR A 341 -18.80 12.34 45.75
C TYR A 341 -20.16 12.33 46.45
N VAL A 342 -20.19 12.65 47.75
CA VAL A 342 -21.45 12.82 48.50
C VAL A 342 -21.52 14.27 48.96
N PRO A 343 -22.48 15.07 48.46
CA PRO A 343 -22.63 16.47 48.87
C PRO A 343 -23.09 16.58 50.32
N ALA A 344 -22.72 17.69 50.96
CA ALA A 344 -23.19 18.00 52.31
C ALA A 344 -24.71 18.11 52.36
N GLN A 345 -25.32 17.48 53.37
CA GLN A 345 -26.75 17.59 53.68
C GLN A 345 -26.94 18.12 55.10
N LYS A 346 -28.14 18.61 55.45
CA LYS A 346 -28.46 19.28 56.74
C LYS A 346 -27.98 18.55 58.02
N ARG A 347 -27.62 17.26 57.95
CA ARG A 347 -27.08 16.44 59.06
C ARG A 347 -25.87 15.57 58.68
N ARG A 348 -25.24 15.78 57.52
CA ARG A 348 -24.11 14.96 57.05
C ARG A 348 -23.10 15.84 56.33
N ALA A 349 -21.85 15.81 56.80
CA ALA A 349 -20.74 16.50 56.14
C ALA A 349 -20.52 15.93 54.73
N GLU A 350 -19.92 16.73 53.85
CA GLU A 350 -19.47 16.24 52.55
C GLU A 350 -18.46 15.08 52.72
N ALA A 351 -18.50 14.13 51.78
CA ALA A 351 -17.56 13.03 51.76
C ALA A 351 -16.92 12.94 50.36
N THR A 352 -15.61 13.18 50.32
CA THR A 352 -14.74 13.00 49.17
C THR A 352 -13.90 11.74 49.35
N MET A 353 -13.55 11.08 48.25
CA MET A 353 -12.64 9.93 48.26
C MET A 353 -11.29 10.37 47.67
N ASP A 354 -10.19 9.97 48.30
CA ASP A 354 -8.85 10.17 47.75
C ASP A 354 -8.42 8.95 46.92
N ASP A 355 -7.93 9.19 45.71
CA ASP A 355 -7.44 8.13 44.82
C ASP A 355 -6.33 8.67 43.89
N PRO A 356 -5.23 7.92 43.70
CA PRO A 356 -4.11 8.34 42.84
C PRO A 356 -4.48 8.49 41.36
N ARG A 357 -5.63 7.99 40.92
CA ARG A 357 -6.13 8.13 39.54
C ARG A 357 -6.77 9.48 39.27
N VAL A 358 -7.15 10.25 40.31
CA VAL A 358 -7.92 11.50 40.13
C VAL A 358 -7.17 12.58 39.33
N PRO A 359 -5.85 12.79 39.47
CA PRO A 359 -5.13 13.74 38.61
C PRO A 359 -5.22 13.40 37.12
N GLN A 360 -5.12 12.10 36.79
CA GLN A 360 -5.28 11.63 35.40
C GLN A 360 -6.72 11.82 34.91
N LEU A 361 -7.70 11.58 35.79
CA LEU A 361 -9.12 11.77 35.50
C LEU A 361 -9.44 13.25 35.23
N ARG A 362 -8.89 14.17 36.03
CA ARG A 362 -9.03 15.62 35.83
C ARG A 362 -8.49 16.04 34.48
N ALA A 363 -7.26 15.63 34.16
CA ALA A 363 -6.64 15.92 32.87
C ALA A 363 -7.49 15.39 31.71
N ARG A 364 -7.99 14.15 31.81
CA ARG A 364 -8.80 13.51 30.77
C ARG A 364 -10.18 14.17 30.57
N LEU A 365 -10.76 14.73 31.62
CA LEU A 365 -12.06 15.41 31.57
C LEU A 365 -11.95 16.93 31.35
N GLY A 366 -10.74 17.47 31.17
CA GLY A 366 -10.52 18.90 30.98
C GLY A 366 -10.77 19.74 32.23
N VAL A 367 -10.65 19.15 33.42
CA VAL A 367 -10.77 19.85 34.71
C VAL A 367 -9.40 20.46 35.05
N THR A 368 -9.25 21.77 34.88
CA THR A 368 -7.99 22.49 35.12
C THR A 368 -7.80 22.94 36.56
N GLU A 369 -8.88 22.98 37.34
CA GLU A 369 -8.84 23.33 38.77
C GLU A 369 -8.25 22.18 39.59
N ASN A 370 -7.31 22.50 40.48
CA ASN A 370 -6.64 21.53 41.36
C ASN A 370 -6.15 20.28 40.62
N ALA A 371 -5.45 20.48 39.49
CA ALA A 371 -5.09 19.42 38.54
C ALA A 371 -4.36 18.22 39.18
N ASP A 372 -3.53 18.46 40.19
CA ASP A 372 -2.74 17.44 40.88
C ASP A 372 -3.43 16.83 42.11
N SER A 373 -4.68 17.25 42.41
CA SER A 373 -5.42 16.75 43.57
C SER A 373 -5.85 15.30 43.40
N THR A 374 -5.67 14.51 44.46
CA THR A 374 -6.16 13.14 44.57
C THR A 374 -7.62 13.05 44.99
N ALA A 375 -8.25 14.18 45.36
CA ALA A 375 -9.61 14.19 45.88
C ALA A 375 -10.65 14.16 44.75
N TYR A 376 -11.51 13.14 44.78
CA TYR A 376 -12.71 13.05 43.96
C TYR A 376 -13.79 13.99 44.53
N ASP A 377 -13.70 15.26 44.14
CA ASP A 377 -14.56 16.36 44.60
C ASP A 377 -15.79 16.57 43.71
N ALA A 378 -16.59 17.60 44.05
CA ALA A 378 -17.79 17.96 43.31
C ALA A 378 -17.51 18.24 41.82
N THR A 379 -16.40 18.93 41.52
CA THR A 379 -16.02 19.31 40.15
C THR A 379 -15.69 18.08 39.31
N VAL A 380 -14.95 17.12 39.87
CA VAL A 380 -14.66 15.84 39.20
C VAL A 380 -15.94 15.02 39.03
N ALA A 381 -16.79 14.94 40.04
CA ALA A 381 -18.05 14.21 39.96
C ALA A 381 -18.99 14.79 38.89
N GLU A 382 -19.07 16.11 38.76
CA GLU A 382 -19.85 16.78 37.71
C GLU A 382 -19.27 16.50 36.31
N ALA A 383 -17.94 16.52 36.17
CA ALA A 383 -17.27 16.20 34.92
C ALA A 383 -17.51 14.73 34.51
N VAL A 384 -17.47 13.81 35.47
CA VAL A 384 -17.79 12.38 35.28
C VAL A 384 -19.25 12.22 34.87
N LEU A 385 -20.18 12.94 35.51
CA LEU A 385 -21.60 12.93 35.16
C LEU A 385 -21.84 13.41 33.72
N LYS A 386 -21.20 14.51 33.30
CA LYS A 386 -21.25 15.01 31.91
C LYS A 386 -20.71 13.98 30.93
N PHE A 387 -19.59 13.32 31.27
CA PHE A 387 -19.04 12.25 30.46
C PHE A 387 -20.02 11.08 30.31
N GLN A 388 -20.56 10.55 31.42
CA GLN A 388 -21.50 9.45 31.43
C GLN A 388 -22.72 9.73 30.54
N HIS A 389 -23.28 10.95 30.64
CA HIS A 389 -24.37 11.39 29.78
C HIS A 389 -23.97 11.36 28.30
N SER A 390 -22.80 11.91 27.95
CA SER A 390 -22.30 11.90 26.56
C SER A 390 -21.98 10.50 26.02
N ALA A 391 -21.65 9.57 26.91
CA ALA A 391 -21.31 8.18 26.60
C ALA A 391 -22.52 7.23 26.61
N GLY A 392 -23.73 7.73 26.89
CA GLY A 392 -24.94 6.91 26.99
C GLY A 392 -24.93 5.93 28.18
N LEU A 393 -24.22 6.27 29.25
CA LEU A 393 -24.21 5.54 30.52
C LEU A 393 -25.22 6.13 31.50
N ASN A 394 -25.49 5.43 32.60
CA ASN A 394 -26.22 6.02 33.73
C ASN A 394 -25.40 7.18 34.31
N ALA A 395 -25.93 8.39 34.20
CA ALA A 395 -25.25 9.62 34.61
C ALA A 395 -25.48 9.90 36.10
N ASP A 396 -24.71 9.24 36.96
CA ASP A 396 -24.79 9.31 38.42
C ASP A 396 -23.58 10.02 39.06
N GLY A 397 -22.59 10.42 38.27
CA GLY A 397 -21.36 11.05 38.75
C GLY A 397 -20.43 10.10 39.51
N VAL A 398 -20.68 8.79 39.45
CA VAL A 398 -19.90 7.74 40.11
C VAL A 398 -18.89 7.14 39.12
N LEU A 399 -17.62 7.14 39.50
CA LEU A 399 -16.56 6.48 38.74
C LEU A 399 -16.51 4.99 39.10
N GLY A 400 -17.43 4.20 38.53
CA GLY A 400 -17.39 2.73 38.57
C GLY A 400 -16.68 2.12 37.36
N ASP A 401 -16.47 0.80 37.39
CA ASP A 401 -15.73 0.06 36.35
C ASP A 401 -16.25 0.32 34.94
N ARG A 402 -17.58 0.40 34.77
CA ARG A 402 -18.21 0.68 33.47
C ARG A 402 -17.88 2.08 32.96
N THR A 403 -17.80 3.07 33.86
CA THR A 403 -17.41 4.44 33.53
C THR A 403 -15.93 4.49 33.16
N VAL A 404 -15.06 3.84 33.94
CA VAL A 404 -13.61 3.73 33.66
C VAL A 404 -13.37 3.05 32.32
N GLN A 405 -14.04 1.93 32.07
CA GLN A 405 -13.97 1.21 30.80
C GLN A 405 -14.43 2.09 29.64
N ALA A 406 -15.54 2.82 29.78
CA ALA A 406 -16.01 3.73 28.74
C ALA A 406 -15.07 4.93 28.53
N MET A 407 -14.42 5.44 29.58
CA MET A 407 -13.42 6.51 29.47
C MET A 407 -12.14 6.03 28.79
N ASN A 408 -11.74 4.77 29.05
CA ASN A 408 -10.58 4.14 28.43
C ASN A 408 -10.86 3.62 27.03
N THR A 409 -12.14 3.40 26.71
CA THR A 409 -12.58 3.12 25.35
C THR A 409 -12.45 4.42 24.56
N PRO A 410 -11.74 4.44 23.43
CA PRO A 410 -11.76 5.60 22.53
C PRO A 410 -13.22 5.98 22.26
N LYS A 411 -13.55 7.28 22.21
CA LYS A 411 -14.87 7.72 21.75
C LYS A 411 -15.22 6.90 20.51
N ARG A 412 -16.44 6.33 20.43
CA ARG A 412 -16.99 5.77 19.19
C ARG A 412 -17.24 6.92 18.22
N ASP A 413 -16.15 7.50 17.77
CA ASP A 413 -16.09 8.50 16.73
C ASP A 413 -15.85 7.72 15.44
N ARG A 414 -16.89 7.68 14.63
CA ARG A 414 -16.83 7.04 13.32
C ARG A 414 -15.67 7.57 12.47
N ALA A 415 -15.28 8.85 12.63
CA ALA A 415 -14.14 9.40 11.92
C ALA A 415 -12.82 8.81 12.41
N ILE A 416 -12.65 8.60 13.72
CA ILE A 416 -11.46 7.94 14.29
C ILE A 416 -11.38 6.49 13.80
N ASP A 417 -12.48 5.74 13.89
CA ASP A 417 -12.56 4.35 13.40
C ASP A 417 -12.19 4.28 11.90
N THR A 418 -12.76 5.17 11.09
CA THR A 418 -12.46 5.24 9.65
C THR A 418 -10.99 5.64 9.40
N ILE A 419 -10.40 6.56 10.16
CA ILE A 419 -8.96 6.88 10.03
C ILE A 419 -8.10 5.65 10.35
N ILE A 420 -8.37 4.95 11.46
CA ILE A 420 -7.60 3.75 11.87
C ILE A 420 -7.65 2.67 10.78
N VAL A 421 -8.81 2.43 10.18
CA VAL A 421 -8.96 1.50 9.05
C VAL A 421 -8.12 1.93 7.85
N ASN A 422 -8.09 3.23 7.52
CA ASN A 422 -7.32 3.70 6.37
C ASN A 422 -5.81 3.67 6.65
N MET A 423 -5.38 3.96 7.88
CA MET A 423 -4.01 3.74 8.33
C MET A 423 -3.62 2.26 8.22
N GLU A 424 -4.53 1.34 8.53
CA GLU A 424 -4.32 -0.09 8.33
C GLU A 424 -4.14 -0.44 6.84
N ARG A 425 -4.97 0.12 5.95
CA ARG A 425 -4.82 -0.09 4.50
C ARG A 425 -3.50 0.43 3.93
N TRP A 426 -2.99 1.52 4.47
CA TRP A 426 -1.67 2.04 4.09
C TRP A 426 -0.54 1.07 4.42
N ARG A 427 -0.71 0.20 5.43
CA ARG A 427 0.28 -0.84 5.76
C ARG A 427 0.33 -1.96 4.74
N TRP A 428 -0.72 -2.16 3.95
CA TRP A 428 -0.73 -3.17 2.90
C TRP A 428 -0.04 -2.71 1.61
N LEU A 429 0.20 -1.40 1.45
CA LEU A 429 0.83 -0.86 0.24
C LEU A 429 2.35 -1.03 0.29
N PRO A 430 3.00 -1.18 -0.89
CA PRO A 430 4.46 -1.15 -0.97
C PRO A 430 5.03 0.10 -0.30
N ARG A 431 6.25 -0.01 0.25
CA ARG A 431 6.96 1.13 0.84
C ARG A 431 7.41 2.16 -0.21
N ASP A 432 7.67 1.66 -1.42
CA ASP A 432 7.97 2.47 -2.60
C ASP A 432 6.81 2.35 -3.59
N LEU A 433 6.00 3.41 -3.71
CA LEU A 433 4.85 3.42 -4.63
C LEU A 433 5.27 3.63 -6.09
N GLY A 434 6.44 4.24 -6.32
CA GLY A 434 6.93 4.69 -7.61
C GLY A 434 8.26 4.08 -8.02
N VAL A 435 8.68 4.42 -9.23
CA VAL A 435 9.92 3.91 -9.82
C VAL A 435 11.01 5.01 -9.83
N PRO A 436 12.15 4.81 -9.15
CA PRO A 436 13.19 5.84 -9.03
C PRO A 436 13.72 6.36 -10.38
N ALA A 437 13.83 5.46 -11.37
CA ALA A 437 14.33 5.80 -12.71
C ALA A 437 13.48 6.85 -13.45
N LEU A 438 12.23 7.08 -13.02
CA LEU A 438 11.33 8.09 -13.59
C LEU A 438 11.03 9.22 -12.60
N GLY A 439 11.89 9.42 -11.60
CA GLY A 439 11.68 10.40 -10.53
C GLY A 439 10.54 9.97 -9.61
N ASP A 440 10.57 8.72 -9.15
CA ASP A 440 9.53 8.11 -8.30
C ASP A 440 8.13 8.21 -8.90
N ALA A 441 8.00 8.08 -10.22
CA ALA A 441 6.71 8.18 -10.89
C ALA A 441 5.79 7.00 -10.56
N TYR A 442 4.50 7.29 -10.36
CA TYR A 442 3.45 6.27 -10.24
C TYR A 442 2.07 6.82 -10.54
N VAL A 443 1.15 5.89 -10.77
CA VAL A 443 -0.28 6.13 -10.85
C VAL A 443 -0.92 5.66 -9.55
N ILE A 444 -1.85 6.44 -8.99
CA ILE A 444 -2.66 6.04 -7.85
C ILE A 444 -4.14 6.31 -8.12
N LEU A 445 -4.97 5.29 -7.93
CA LEU A 445 -6.43 5.37 -8.04
C LEU A 445 -7.03 5.18 -6.65
N ASN A 446 -7.87 6.11 -6.21
CA ASN A 446 -8.66 5.94 -5.00
C ASN A 446 -10.12 5.64 -5.35
N ILE A 447 -10.57 4.39 -5.11
CA ILE A 447 -11.88 3.89 -5.55
C ILE A 447 -13.05 4.69 -4.93
N PRO A 448 -13.17 4.86 -3.60
CA PRO A 448 -14.24 5.64 -2.98
C PRO A 448 -14.25 7.13 -3.35
N ASP A 449 -13.10 7.69 -3.71
CA ASP A 449 -13.00 9.09 -4.16
C ASP A 449 -13.25 9.24 -5.67
N TYR A 450 -13.25 8.13 -6.41
CA TYR A 450 -13.42 8.08 -7.86
C TYR A 450 -12.44 9.00 -8.61
N THR A 451 -11.20 9.04 -8.12
CA THR A 451 -10.12 9.89 -8.63
C THR A 451 -8.90 9.03 -8.97
N LEU A 452 -8.28 9.36 -10.10
CA LEU A 452 -7.00 8.84 -10.58
C LEU A 452 -6.00 9.97 -10.61
N LYS A 453 -4.81 9.75 -10.06
CA LYS A 453 -3.71 10.71 -10.01
C LYS A 453 -2.45 10.11 -10.62
N VAL A 454 -1.65 10.96 -11.24
CA VAL A 454 -0.27 10.68 -11.65
C VAL A 454 0.63 11.50 -10.75
N MET A 455 1.59 10.82 -10.15
CA MET A 455 2.54 11.36 -9.19
C MET A 455 3.94 11.26 -9.77
N GLN A 456 4.77 12.27 -9.55
CA GLN A 456 6.18 12.29 -9.92
C GLN A 456 6.92 13.27 -9.00
N HIS A 457 8.14 12.93 -8.60
CA HIS A 457 8.98 13.72 -7.69
C HIS A 457 8.26 14.07 -6.38
N GLY A 458 7.41 13.16 -5.88
CA GLY A 458 6.60 13.37 -4.68
C GLY A 458 5.41 14.33 -4.84
N ALA A 459 5.13 14.86 -6.04
CA ALA A 459 4.04 15.79 -6.32
C ALA A 459 2.99 15.21 -7.27
N GLU A 460 1.75 15.70 -7.17
CA GLU A 460 0.70 15.43 -8.16
C GLU A 460 0.99 16.22 -9.43
N VAL A 461 1.25 15.52 -10.54
CA VAL A 461 1.48 16.16 -11.85
C VAL A 461 0.20 16.20 -12.68
N TRP A 462 -0.76 15.31 -12.40
CA TRP A 462 -2.04 15.29 -13.10
C TRP A 462 -3.09 14.48 -12.35
N SER A 463 -4.38 14.83 -12.49
CA SER A 463 -5.49 14.04 -11.97
C SER A 463 -6.74 14.09 -12.85
N THR A 464 -7.61 13.09 -12.69
CA THR A 464 -8.87 12.95 -13.43
C THR A 464 -9.90 12.14 -12.67
N ARG A 465 -11.17 12.32 -13.04
CA ARG A 465 -12.27 11.47 -12.55
C ARG A 465 -12.25 10.11 -13.25
N VAL A 466 -12.69 9.09 -12.52
CA VAL A 466 -12.88 7.72 -13.03
C VAL A 466 -14.26 7.17 -12.72
N VAL A 467 -14.67 6.14 -13.46
CA VAL A 467 -15.80 5.25 -13.14
C VAL A 467 -15.23 3.88 -12.79
N VAL A 468 -15.66 3.32 -11.66
CA VAL A 468 -15.18 2.07 -11.08
C VAL A 468 -16.28 1.02 -11.03
N GLY A 469 -15.93 -0.18 -10.56
CA GLY A 469 -16.81 -1.33 -10.46
C GLY A 469 -18.02 -1.12 -9.57
N LYS A 470 -19.15 -1.76 -9.92
CA LYS A 470 -20.33 -1.82 -9.03
C LYS A 470 -20.01 -2.61 -7.76
N PRO A 471 -20.65 -2.32 -6.61
CA PRO A 471 -20.51 -3.15 -5.41
C PRO A 471 -20.87 -4.62 -5.66
N GLY A 472 -20.30 -5.52 -4.85
CA GLY A 472 -20.51 -6.96 -4.98
C GLY A 472 -19.54 -7.61 -5.97
N LYS A 473 -20.05 -8.48 -6.85
CA LYS A 473 -19.23 -9.32 -7.76
C LYS A 473 -18.40 -8.54 -8.79
N HIS A 474 -18.70 -7.26 -8.96
CA HIS A 474 -18.08 -6.38 -9.95
C HIS A 474 -17.20 -5.31 -9.31
N ALA A 475 -16.91 -5.43 -8.01
CA ALA A 475 -16.07 -4.48 -7.31
C ALA A 475 -14.70 -4.39 -8.01
N THR A 476 -14.17 -3.17 -8.12
CA THR A 476 -12.82 -2.98 -8.64
C THR A 476 -11.82 -3.60 -7.65
N PRO A 477 -10.93 -4.48 -8.11
CA PRO A 477 -9.95 -5.12 -7.24
C PRO A 477 -8.90 -4.12 -6.76
N LEU A 478 -8.31 -4.39 -5.60
CA LEU A 478 -7.21 -3.62 -5.04
C LEU A 478 -5.91 -4.31 -5.37
N LEU A 479 -4.98 -3.58 -5.97
CA LEU A 479 -3.71 -4.14 -6.37
C LEU A 479 -2.66 -3.08 -6.61
N THR A 480 -1.40 -3.50 -6.58
CA THR A 480 -0.28 -2.76 -7.15
C THR A 480 0.30 -3.59 -8.27
N GLU A 481 0.30 -3.03 -9.49
CA GLU A 481 0.88 -3.64 -10.68
C GLU A 481 1.63 -2.63 -11.51
N THR A 482 2.32 -3.06 -12.57
CA THR A 482 3.09 -2.16 -13.44
C THR A 482 2.44 -2.00 -14.81
N MET A 483 2.21 -0.75 -15.22
CA MET A 483 1.74 -0.43 -16.56
C MET A 483 2.88 -0.61 -17.55
N LYS A 484 2.70 -1.53 -18.49
CA LYS A 484 3.72 -1.91 -19.49
C LYS A 484 3.58 -1.13 -20.80
N TYR A 485 2.34 -0.86 -21.24
CA TYR A 485 2.08 -0.20 -22.52
C TYR A 485 0.66 0.37 -22.61
N ILE A 486 0.47 1.33 -23.52
CA ILE A 486 -0.82 1.90 -23.89
C ILE A 486 -1.22 1.36 -25.26
N THR A 487 -2.48 0.95 -25.42
CA THR A 487 -3.07 0.58 -26.72
C THR A 487 -4.04 1.66 -27.15
N VAL A 488 -3.75 2.33 -28.26
CA VAL A 488 -4.70 3.22 -28.96
C VAL A 488 -5.49 2.39 -29.96
N ASN A 489 -6.79 2.69 -30.11
CA ASN A 489 -7.76 1.93 -30.90
C ASN A 489 -7.86 0.46 -30.47
N PRO A 490 -8.08 0.14 -29.19
CA PRO A 490 -8.07 -1.24 -28.71
C PRO A 490 -9.23 -2.06 -29.31
N THR A 491 -8.93 -3.30 -29.70
CA THR A 491 -9.96 -4.34 -29.83
C THR A 491 -10.40 -4.75 -28.43
N TRP A 492 -11.71 -4.82 -28.22
CA TRP A 492 -12.25 -5.34 -26.97
C TRP A 492 -12.49 -6.84 -27.11
N ASN A 493 -11.66 -7.64 -26.44
CA ASN A 493 -11.92 -9.05 -26.26
C ASN A 493 -12.83 -9.20 -25.04
N VAL A 494 -14.06 -9.66 -25.27
CA VAL A 494 -15.07 -9.74 -24.20
C VAL A 494 -14.66 -10.85 -23.21
N PRO A 495 -14.55 -10.55 -21.90
CA PRO A 495 -14.27 -11.56 -20.89
C PRO A 495 -15.31 -12.69 -20.88
N PRO A 496 -14.91 -13.96 -20.63
CA PRO A 496 -15.84 -15.10 -20.61
C PRO A 496 -17.05 -14.88 -19.70
N SER A 497 -16.86 -14.26 -18.53
CA SER A 497 -17.94 -13.99 -17.58
C SER A 497 -19.05 -13.10 -18.17
N ILE A 498 -18.70 -12.09 -18.98
CA ILE A 498 -19.67 -11.22 -19.66
C ILE A 498 -20.35 -11.99 -20.80
N ILE A 499 -19.59 -12.81 -21.54
CA ILE A 499 -20.16 -13.69 -22.56
C ILE A 499 -21.26 -14.58 -21.95
N TYR A 500 -20.97 -15.25 -20.83
CA TYR A 500 -21.91 -16.18 -20.19
C TYR A 500 -23.11 -15.51 -19.52
N ASN A 501 -22.86 -14.45 -18.75
CA ASN A 501 -23.90 -13.89 -17.88
C ASN A 501 -24.73 -12.82 -18.57
N GLU A 502 -24.25 -12.27 -19.70
CA GLU A 502 -24.90 -11.14 -20.37
C GLU A 502 -25.18 -11.44 -21.85
N TYR A 503 -24.16 -11.74 -22.65
CA TYR A 503 -24.34 -11.84 -24.11
C TYR A 503 -25.01 -13.12 -24.58
N LEU A 504 -24.74 -14.28 -23.99
CA LEU A 504 -25.44 -15.52 -24.34
C LEU A 504 -26.93 -15.43 -23.97
N PRO A 505 -27.33 -14.97 -22.76
CA PRO A 505 -28.73 -14.69 -22.46
C PRO A 505 -29.37 -13.67 -23.40
N ALA A 506 -28.65 -12.61 -23.77
CA ALA A 506 -29.16 -11.61 -24.72
C ALA A 506 -29.37 -12.20 -26.12
N LEU A 507 -28.45 -13.05 -26.60
CA LEU A 507 -28.57 -13.75 -27.87
C LEU A 507 -29.74 -14.75 -27.91
N GLN A 508 -30.09 -15.37 -26.78
CA GLN A 508 -31.29 -16.21 -26.67
C GLN A 508 -32.57 -15.41 -26.91
N GLN A 509 -32.58 -14.13 -26.52
CA GLN A 509 -33.73 -13.25 -26.66
C GLN A 509 -33.75 -12.54 -28.02
N ASP A 510 -32.58 -12.18 -28.55
CA ASP A 510 -32.42 -11.47 -29.81
C ASP A 510 -31.14 -11.91 -30.55
N PRO A 511 -31.26 -12.73 -31.60
CA PRO A 511 -30.13 -13.19 -32.43
C PRO A 511 -29.31 -12.09 -33.10
N THR A 512 -29.87 -10.87 -33.25
CA THR A 512 -29.23 -9.74 -33.94
C THR A 512 -28.49 -8.79 -32.98
N VAL A 513 -28.54 -9.06 -31.66
CA VAL A 513 -28.04 -8.14 -30.64
C VAL A 513 -26.56 -7.81 -30.80
N LEU A 514 -25.73 -8.81 -31.16
CA LEU A 514 -24.29 -8.60 -31.32
C LEU A 514 -23.97 -7.70 -32.50
N ASP A 515 -24.64 -7.90 -33.64
CA ASP A 515 -24.42 -7.10 -34.85
C ASP A 515 -24.77 -5.62 -34.60
N ARG A 516 -25.90 -5.35 -33.93
CA ARG A 516 -26.28 -3.97 -33.55
C ARG A 516 -25.29 -3.32 -32.60
N MET A 517 -24.59 -4.10 -31.79
CA MET A 517 -23.52 -3.63 -30.90
C MET A 517 -22.14 -3.59 -31.59
N GLY A 518 -22.05 -4.03 -32.85
CA GLY A 518 -20.79 -4.15 -33.58
C GLY A 518 -19.86 -5.22 -33.01
N LEU A 519 -20.40 -6.21 -32.28
CA LEU A 519 -19.66 -7.33 -31.73
C LEU A 519 -19.57 -8.46 -32.76
N LYS A 520 -18.40 -9.07 -32.87
CA LYS A 520 -18.11 -10.22 -33.72
C LYS A 520 -18.04 -11.47 -32.87
N LEU A 521 -18.85 -12.47 -33.21
CA LEU A 521 -18.76 -13.80 -32.64
C LEU A 521 -17.90 -14.69 -33.54
N SER A 522 -16.94 -15.38 -32.95
CA SER A 522 -16.16 -16.43 -33.60
C SER A 522 -16.09 -17.66 -32.70
N ARG A 523 -15.95 -18.84 -33.30
CA ARG A 523 -15.67 -20.08 -32.55
C ARG A 523 -14.24 -20.51 -32.80
N ASN A 524 -13.55 -20.83 -31.72
CA ASN A 524 -12.22 -21.43 -31.77
C ASN A 524 -12.30 -22.90 -32.17
N ARG A 525 -11.16 -23.48 -32.57
CA ARG A 525 -11.07 -24.90 -32.98
C ARG A 525 -11.45 -25.88 -31.88
N ASP A 526 -11.28 -25.50 -30.61
CA ASP A 526 -11.69 -26.27 -29.43
C ASP A 526 -13.20 -26.13 -29.10
N GLY A 527 -13.96 -25.47 -29.97
CA GLY A 527 -15.38 -25.17 -29.77
C GLY A 527 -15.63 -23.95 -28.88
N SER A 528 -14.57 -23.30 -28.36
CA SER A 528 -14.76 -22.18 -27.45
C SER A 528 -15.32 -20.94 -28.15
N ILE A 529 -16.32 -20.28 -27.55
CA ILE A 529 -16.92 -19.04 -28.06
C ILE A 529 -16.03 -17.85 -27.70
N HIS A 530 -15.72 -17.04 -28.70
CA HIS A 530 -15.00 -15.79 -28.56
C HIS A 530 -15.86 -14.66 -29.13
N ILE A 531 -16.06 -13.59 -28.35
CA ILE A 531 -16.74 -12.38 -28.78
C ILE A 531 -15.73 -11.23 -28.70
N SER A 532 -15.60 -10.46 -29.77
CA SER A 532 -14.76 -9.27 -29.80
C SER A 532 -15.47 -8.06 -30.41
N GLN A 533 -15.10 -6.87 -29.97
CA GLN A 533 -15.51 -5.62 -30.61
C GLN A 533 -14.28 -5.00 -31.30
N PRO A 534 -14.33 -4.76 -32.62
CA PRO A 534 -13.23 -4.13 -33.33
C PRO A 534 -13.05 -2.67 -32.89
N PRO A 535 -11.92 -2.03 -33.23
CA PRO A 535 -11.69 -0.63 -32.89
C PRO A 535 -12.73 0.31 -33.51
N GLY A 536 -13.18 1.31 -32.74
CA GLY A 536 -14.18 2.28 -33.18
C GLY A 536 -14.69 3.20 -32.06
N GLU A 537 -15.52 4.19 -32.38
CA GLU A 537 -16.09 5.13 -31.39
C GLU A 537 -17.06 4.48 -30.42
N ALA A 538 -17.82 3.51 -30.91
CA ALA A 538 -18.76 2.73 -30.11
C ALA A 538 -18.09 1.58 -29.35
N ASN A 539 -16.76 1.44 -29.43
CA ASN A 539 -16.05 0.38 -28.72
C ASN A 539 -16.19 0.58 -27.20
N ALA A 540 -16.54 -0.46 -26.45
CA ALA A 540 -16.77 -0.38 -25.01
C ALA A 540 -15.52 0.04 -24.20
N LEU A 541 -14.33 -0.22 -24.74
CA LEU A 541 -13.05 0.25 -24.19
C LEU A 541 -12.68 1.68 -24.63
N GLY A 542 -13.55 2.32 -25.44
CA GLY A 542 -13.30 3.60 -26.07
C GLY A 542 -12.10 3.57 -27.01
N ARG A 543 -11.36 4.68 -27.06
CA ARG A 543 -10.23 4.87 -27.97
C ARG A 543 -8.87 4.50 -27.40
N ILE A 544 -8.74 4.32 -26.08
CA ILE A 544 -7.45 4.05 -25.42
C ILE A 544 -7.62 3.04 -24.28
N ARG A 545 -6.74 2.03 -24.21
CA ARG A 545 -6.58 1.10 -23.09
C ARG A 545 -5.17 1.22 -22.49
N PHE A 546 -5.07 1.21 -21.17
CA PHE A 546 -3.83 1.29 -20.40
C PHE A 546 -3.56 -0.06 -19.74
N ASN A 547 -2.47 -0.73 -20.12
CA ASN A 547 -2.27 -2.15 -19.84
C ASN A 547 -1.26 -2.37 -18.69
N PHE A 548 -1.76 -2.90 -17.58
CA PHE A 548 -0.99 -3.43 -16.45
C PHE A 548 -1.46 -4.87 -16.20
N PRO A 549 -0.81 -5.88 -16.81
CA PRO A 549 -1.22 -7.28 -16.68
C PRO A 549 -1.39 -7.71 -15.22
N ASN A 550 -2.47 -8.42 -14.91
CA ASN A 550 -2.81 -8.85 -13.55
C ASN A 550 -3.78 -10.03 -13.56
N LYS A 551 -3.89 -10.75 -12.44
CA LYS A 551 -4.74 -11.96 -12.34
C LYS A 551 -6.25 -11.68 -12.45
N PHE A 552 -6.67 -10.44 -12.19
CA PHE A 552 -8.09 -10.06 -12.23
C PHE A 552 -8.56 -9.63 -13.63
N LEU A 553 -7.63 -9.54 -14.60
CA LEU A 553 -7.90 -9.13 -15.97
C LEU A 553 -8.57 -7.74 -16.07
N VAL A 554 -8.26 -6.85 -15.12
CA VAL A 554 -8.77 -5.46 -15.12
C VAL A 554 -7.77 -4.49 -15.74
N TYR A 555 -8.29 -3.41 -16.33
CA TYR A 555 -7.48 -2.36 -16.96
C TYR A 555 -8.05 -0.98 -16.64
N GLN A 556 -7.28 0.06 -16.95
CA GLN A 556 -7.81 1.41 -17.10
C GLN A 556 -8.08 1.65 -18.60
N HIS A 557 -9.18 2.30 -18.95
CA HIS A 557 -9.53 2.49 -20.36
C HIS A 557 -10.47 3.68 -20.57
N ASP A 558 -10.63 4.08 -21.82
CA ASP A 558 -11.62 5.07 -22.27
C ASP A 558 -13.05 4.48 -22.27
N THR A 559 -14.08 5.27 -22.54
CA THR A 559 -15.46 4.79 -22.67
C THR A 559 -16.30 5.73 -23.55
N PRO A 560 -17.24 5.20 -24.34
CA PRO A 560 -18.23 6.02 -25.03
C PRO A 560 -19.22 6.69 -24.05
N ASP A 561 -19.43 6.11 -22.86
CA ASP A 561 -20.37 6.61 -21.84
C ASP A 561 -19.82 7.80 -21.03
N LYS A 562 -19.45 8.89 -21.72
CA LYS A 562 -18.82 10.08 -21.11
C LYS A 562 -19.71 10.78 -20.07
N ASN A 563 -21.03 10.63 -20.18
CA ASN A 563 -22.01 11.19 -19.25
C ASN A 563 -21.85 10.63 -17.82
N LEU A 564 -21.30 9.42 -17.63
CA LEU A 564 -21.12 8.82 -16.30
C LEU A 564 -20.13 9.60 -15.43
N PHE A 565 -19.19 10.34 -16.02
CA PHE A 565 -18.24 11.15 -15.26
C PHE A 565 -18.90 12.36 -14.57
N GLY A 566 -20.08 12.78 -15.04
CA GLY A 566 -20.88 13.84 -14.42
C GLY A 566 -21.63 13.41 -13.15
N ARG A 567 -21.63 12.11 -12.79
CA ARG A 567 -22.31 11.60 -11.59
C ARG A 567 -21.42 11.72 -10.35
N ASP A 568 -22.07 11.88 -9.19
CA ASP A 568 -21.38 11.92 -7.89
C ASP A 568 -20.88 10.54 -7.49
N GLU A 569 -21.78 9.55 -7.46
CA GLU A 569 -21.41 8.14 -7.35
C GLU A 569 -21.06 7.59 -8.74
N ARG A 570 -19.87 7.00 -8.90
CA ARG A 570 -19.36 6.51 -10.20
C ARG A 570 -18.99 5.03 -10.18
N ALA A 571 -19.72 4.22 -9.42
CA ALA A 571 -19.58 2.77 -9.38
C ALA A 571 -20.54 2.09 -10.37
N TYR A 572 -20.19 2.05 -11.67
CA TYR A 572 -21.05 1.54 -12.74
C TYR A 572 -20.41 0.47 -13.65
N SER A 573 -19.12 0.17 -13.48
CA SER A 573 -18.41 -0.77 -14.35
C SER A 573 -18.48 -2.23 -13.83
N HIS A 574 -17.88 -3.15 -14.59
CA HIS A 574 -17.68 -4.55 -14.24
C HIS A 574 -16.29 -4.82 -13.63
N GLY A 575 -15.69 -3.82 -12.98
CA GLY A 575 -14.41 -3.92 -12.28
C GLY A 575 -13.29 -3.08 -12.91
N CYS A 576 -13.25 -2.97 -14.23
CA CYS A 576 -12.30 -2.08 -14.94
C CYS A 576 -12.59 -0.60 -14.67
N MET A 577 -11.57 0.26 -14.80
CA MET A 577 -11.67 1.67 -14.44
C MET A 577 -11.71 2.55 -15.70
N ARG A 578 -12.86 3.20 -15.94
CA ARG A 578 -13.02 4.09 -17.09
C ARG A 578 -12.45 5.47 -16.74
N VAL A 579 -11.70 6.07 -17.66
CA VAL A 579 -10.96 7.33 -17.45
C VAL A 579 -11.61 8.47 -18.25
N GLN A 580 -11.88 9.60 -17.62
CA GLN A 580 -12.58 10.72 -18.26
C GLN A 580 -11.80 11.34 -19.42
N ASN A 581 -10.51 11.62 -19.19
CA ASN A 581 -9.61 12.33 -20.09
C ASN A 581 -8.44 11.44 -20.54
N PRO A 582 -8.70 10.39 -21.34
CA PRO A 582 -7.70 9.38 -21.66
C PRO A 582 -6.55 9.91 -22.54
N ASP A 583 -6.81 10.85 -23.45
CA ASP A 583 -5.76 11.47 -24.28
C ASP A 583 -4.71 12.20 -23.45
N GLN A 584 -5.19 13.00 -22.50
CA GLN A 584 -4.34 13.75 -21.58
C GLN A 584 -3.60 12.79 -20.66
N TYR A 585 -4.27 11.76 -20.16
CA TYR A 585 -3.64 10.75 -19.32
C TYR A 585 -2.49 10.03 -20.06
N ALA A 586 -2.74 9.59 -21.30
CA ALA A 586 -1.74 8.96 -22.14
C ALA A 586 -0.56 9.90 -22.41
N ALA A 587 -0.83 11.16 -22.79
CA ALA A 587 0.22 12.14 -23.02
C ALA A 587 1.07 12.39 -21.76
N THR A 588 0.44 12.52 -20.58
CA THR A 588 1.16 12.68 -19.30
C THR A 588 2.10 11.50 -19.04
N LEU A 589 1.60 10.26 -19.11
CA LEU A 589 2.41 9.06 -18.87
C LEU A 589 3.54 8.90 -19.90
N LEU A 590 3.26 9.15 -21.18
CA LEU A 590 4.23 9.03 -22.25
C LEU A 590 5.34 10.08 -22.13
N ASN A 591 5.06 11.29 -21.65
CA ASN A 591 6.11 12.28 -21.40
C ASN A 591 6.96 11.96 -20.18
N ILE A 592 6.42 11.24 -19.19
CA ILE A 592 7.22 10.72 -18.06
C ILE A 592 8.14 9.59 -18.53
N ALA A 593 7.61 8.63 -19.28
CA ALA A 593 8.36 7.44 -19.71
C ALA A 593 9.27 7.70 -20.93
N MET A 594 8.95 8.69 -21.76
CA MET A 594 9.63 9.01 -23.03
C MET A 594 9.65 10.53 -23.28
N PRO A 595 10.34 11.32 -22.43
CA PRO A 595 10.32 12.79 -22.49
C PRO A 595 10.75 13.36 -23.85
N ASP A 596 11.72 12.74 -24.52
CA ASP A 596 12.24 13.19 -25.82
C ASP A 596 11.22 13.10 -26.97
N LYS A 597 10.11 12.36 -26.77
CA LYS A 597 9.07 12.18 -27.79
C LYS A 597 7.98 13.24 -27.76
N SER A 598 7.93 14.08 -26.72
CA SER A 598 7.03 15.23 -26.58
C SER A 598 5.59 14.92 -27.00
N TYR A 599 4.93 14.01 -26.29
CA TYR A 599 3.55 13.62 -26.58
C TYR A 599 2.58 14.72 -26.15
N THR A 600 1.65 15.09 -27.03
CA THR A 600 0.52 15.97 -26.69
C THR A 600 -0.79 15.20 -26.79
N PRO A 601 -1.88 15.63 -26.13
CA PRO A 601 -3.20 15.00 -26.29
C PRO A 601 -3.63 14.97 -27.77
N THR A 602 -3.32 16.02 -28.53
CA THR A 602 -3.57 16.08 -29.97
C THR A 602 -2.78 15.03 -30.76
N LYS A 603 -1.50 14.82 -30.41
CA LYS A 603 -0.66 13.79 -31.04
C LYS A 603 -1.15 12.37 -30.72
N VAL A 604 -1.65 12.12 -29.51
CA VAL A 604 -2.29 10.83 -29.18
C VAL A 604 -3.58 10.67 -30.00
N ARG A 605 -4.42 11.70 -30.06
CA ARG A 605 -5.68 11.68 -30.81
C ARG A 605 -5.48 11.51 -32.31
N SER A 606 -4.39 12.02 -32.89
CA SER A 606 -4.08 11.81 -34.31
C SER A 606 -3.77 10.35 -34.66
N MET A 607 -3.52 9.49 -33.66
CA MET A 607 -3.37 8.05 -33.86
C MET A 607 -4.71 7.31 -33.90
N TYR A 608 -5.83 7.99 -33.66
CA TYR A 608 -7.14 7.36 -33.68
C TYR A 608 -7.49 6.89 -35.09
N GLY A 609 -7.99 5.66 -35.19
CA GLY A 609 -8.17 5.00 -36.46
C GLY A 609 -8.82 3.63 -36.32
N ARG A 610 -8.55 2.75 -37.29
CA ARG A 610 -9.14 1.40 -37.39
C ARG A 610 -8.20 0.28 -36.95
N SER A 611 -6.92 0.61 -36.73
CA SER A 611 -5.88 -0.34 -36.36
C SER A 611 -5.32 -0.01 -34.99
N GLU A 612 -5.03 -1.06 -34.21
CA GLU A 612 -4.37 -0.93 -32.92
C GLU A 612 -2.97 -0.31 -33.07
N VAL A 613 -2.64 0.61 -32.15
CA VAL A 613 -1.30 1.16 -32.01
C VAL A 613 -0.86 0.95 -30.57
N ASN A 614 0.23 0.21 -30.37
CA ASN A 614 0.80 -0.02 -29.05
C ASN A 614 1.97 0.93 -28.80
N LEU A 615 1.93 1.63 -27.67
CA LEU A 615 2.96 2.53 -27.18
C LEU A 615 3.57 1.91 -25.92
N ASN A 616 4.74 1.29 -26.08
CA ASN A 616 5.42 0.58 -24.99
C ASN A 616 6.18 1.55 -24.09
N PHE A 617 6.17 1.30 -22.78
CA PHE A 617 7.00 2.04 -21.84
C PHE A 617 8.36 1.36 -21.70
N PRO A 618 9.48 2.07 -21.96
CA PRO A 618 10.82 1.53 -21.71
C PRO A 618 11.01 1.15 -20.23
N THR A 619 10.45 1.95 -19.34
CA THR A 619 10.37 1.67 -17.90
C THR A 619 8.89 1.62 -17.49
N PRO A 620 8.37 0.45 -17.06
CA PRO A 620 6.99 0.33 -16.60
C PRO A 620 6.67 1.28 -15.45
N ILE A 621 5.46 1.85 -15.47
CA ILE A 621 5.00 2.79 -14.43
C ILE A 621 4.10 2.06 -13.43
N PRO A 622 4.40 2.05 -12.12
CA PRO A 622 3.52 1.46 -11.11
C PRO A 622 2.11 2.04 -11.11
N VAL A 623 1.11 1.19 -10.89
CA VAL A 623 -0.31 1.50 -10.78
C VAL A 623 -0.82 0.95 -9.45
N ASN A 624 -1.12 1.85 -8.52
CA ASN A 624 -1.59 1.54 -7.17
C ASN A 624 -3.10 1.78 -7.09
N ILE A 625 -3.90 0.72 -7.06
CA ILE A 625 -5.35 0.78 -6.93
C ILE A 625 -5.72 0.62 -5.46
N THR A 626 -6.20 1.70 -4.86
CA THR A 626 -6.42 1.84 -3.42
C THR A 626 -7.89 2.04 -3.08
N TYR A 627 -8.21 1.86 -1.79
CA TYR A 627 -9.55 2.09 -1.24
C TYR A 627 -9.43 2.93 0.02
N GLN A 628 -9.32 4.25 -0.13
CA GLN A 628 -9.17 5.16 1.00
C GLN A 628 -10.48 5.92 1.25
N THR A 629 -11.17 5.59 2.34
CA THR A 629 -12.40 6.27 2.80
C THR A 629 -12.13 7.42 3.75
N ALA A 630 -10.88 7.58 4.20
CA ALA A 630 -10.35 8.73 4.90
C ALA A 630 -9.01 9.14 4.30
N PHE A 631 -8.83 10.42 4.03
CA PHE A 631 -7.53 11.01 3.68
C PHE A 631 -7.52 12.49 4.06
N VAL A 632 -6.34 13.07 4.16
CA VAL A 632 -6.18 14.51 4.35
C VAL A 632 -5.89 15.11 2.98
N ASP A 633 -6.62 16.17 2.62
CA ASP A 633 -6.37 16.91 1.38
C ASP A 633 -5.17 17.87 1.53
N ASP A 634 -4.76 18.49 0.42
CA ASP A 634 -3.63 19.43 0.42
C ASP A 634 -3.88 20.70 1.26
N ALA A 635 -5.13 20.98 1.64
CA ALA A 635 -5.48 22.05 2.57
C ALA A 635 -5.41 21.61 4.05
N GLY A 636 -5.02 20.36 4.32
CA GLY A 636 -4.93 19.81 5.67
C GLY A 636 -6.28 19.39 6.25
N LYS A 637 -7.35 19.34 5.43
CA LYS A 637 -8.69 18.98 5.87
C LYS A 637 -8.91 17.47 5.73
N LEU A 638 -9.52 16.87 6.77
CA LEU A 638 -9.98 15.49 6.71
C LEU A 638 -11.13 15.36 5.71
N GLN A 639 -10.92 14.48 4.73
CA GLN A 639 -11.89 14.09 3.74
C GLN A 639 -12.39 12.68 4.05
N LEU A 640 -13.70 12.53 4.15
CA LEU A 640 -14.37 11.24 4.32
C LEU A 640 -15.12 10.88 3.03
N ARG A 641 -15.14 9.59 2.69
CA ARG A 641 -15.89 9.03 1.57
C ARG A 641 -16.78 7.90 2.02
N LYS A 642 -17.82 7.65 1.23
CA LYS A 642 -18.75 6.54 1.45
C LYS A 642 -18.01 5.21 1.25
N ASP A 643 -18.22 4.27 2.17
CA ASP A 643 -17.73 2.90 2.05
C ASP A 643 -18.61 2.10 1.07
N ILE A 644 -18.42 2.33 -0.22
CA ILE A 644 -19.27 1.78 -1.29
C ILE A 644 -19.21 0.25 -1.42
N TYR A 645 -18.15 -0.39 -0.93
CA TYR A 645 -17.96 -1.85 -0.93
C TYR A 645 -18.08 -2.50 0.46
N GLY A 646 -18.42 -1.73 1.51
CA GLY A 646 -18.63 -2.27 2.87
C GLY A 646 -17.36 -2.78 3.57
N ARG A 647 -16.17 -2.37 3.11
CA ARG A 647 -14.88 -2.90 3.59
C ARG A 647 -14.44 -2.29 4.92
N ASP A 648 -14.89 -1.08 5.26
CA ASP A 648 -14.56 -0.45 6.55
C ASP A 648 -15.19 -1.26 7.68
N ALA A 649 -16.48 -1.61 7.54
CA ALA A 649 -17.19 -2.38 8.55
C ALA A 649 -16.56 -3.76 8.79
N GLN A 650 -16.16 -4.44 7.72
CA GLN A 650 -15.49 -5.74 7.79
C GLN A 650 -14.12 -5.64 8.47
N MET A 651 -13.30 -4.65 8.09
CA MET A 651 -12.00 -4.43 8.73
C MET A 651 -12.14 -4.08 10.22
N LEU A 652 -13.09 -3.23 10.59
CA LEU A 652 -13.35 -2.91 12.00
C LEU A 652 -13.77 -4.14 12.81
N ALA A 653 -14.53 -5.06 12.21
CA ALA A 653 -14.91 -6.31 12.87
C ALA A 653 -13.69 -7.21 13.11
N LEU A 654 -12.79 -7.34 12.13
CA LEU A 654 -11.53 -8.08 12.27
C LEU A 654 -10.62 -7.46 13.33
N LEU A 655 -10.49 -6.12 13.33
CA LEU A 655 -9.66 -5.39 14.29
C LEU A 655 -10.15 -5.50 15.73
N LYS A 656 -11.45 -5.73 15.96
CA LYS A 656 -12.01 -5.92 17.31
C LYS A 656 -11.83 -7.33 17.84
N ASN A 657 -11.58 -8.31 16.98
CA ASN A 657 -11.43 -9.70 17.38
C ASN A 657 -9.96 -10.08 17.40
N VAL A 658 -9.41 -10.29 18.61
CA VAL A 658 -7.99 -10.65 18.82
C VAL A 658 -7.58 -11.86 17.96
N LYS A 659 -8.45 -12.87 17.81
CA LYS A 659 -8.15 -14.06 16.99
C LYS A 659 -8.06 -13.77 15.48
N SER A 660 -8.66 -12.67 15.04
CA SER A 660 -8.66 -12.22 13.65
C SER A 660 -7.50 -11.28 13.32
N LYS A 661 -6.77 -10.76 14.31
CA LYS A 661 -5.53 -9.98 14.13
C LYS A 661 -4.34 -10.90 13.80
N ASN A 662 -4.49 -11.74 12.78
CA ASN A 662 -3.46 -12.68 12.36
C ASN A 662 -3.05 -12.43 10.91
N LEU A 663 -1.86 -11.87 10.71
CA LEU A 663 -1.28 -11.63 9.38
C LEU A 663 -1.02 -12.93 8.60
N GLU A 664 -0.78 -14.04 9.28
CA GLU A 664 -0.48 -15.34 8.65
C GLU A 664 -1.75 -16.12 8.27
N ALA A 665 -2.92 -15.67 8.73
CA ALA A 665 -4.20 -16.27 8.39
C ALA A 665 -4.62 -15.88 6.97
N VAL A 666 -3.96 -16.48 5.97
CA VAL A 666 -4.30 -16.30 4.56
C VAL A 666 -5.57 -17.10 4.24
N VAL A 667 -6.64 -16.39 3.89
CA VAL A 667 -7.85 -17.00 3.36
C VAL A 667 -7.66 -17.25 1.87
N ALA A 668 -7.74 -18.52 1.47
CA ALA A 668 -7.80 -18.90 0.07
C ALA A 668 -9.20 -18.58 -0.48
N HIS A 669 -9.25 -17.72 -1.49
CA HIS A 669 -10.47 -17.48 -2.26
C HIS A 669 -10.41 -18.29 -3.54
N SER A 670 -11.51 -18.97 -3.88
CA SER A 670 -11.60 -19.58 -5.20
C SER A 670 -11.44 -18.50 -6.25
N GLN A 671 -10.47 -18.69 -7.15
CA GLN A 671 -10.42 -17.85 -8.33
C GLN A 671 -11.73 -18.07 -9.09
N PRO A 672 -12.38 -17.03 -9.60
CA PRO A 672 -13.48 -17.21 -10.53
C PRO A 672 -12.99 -18.13 -11.66
N ASN A 673 -13.56 -19.32 -11.74
CA ASN A 673 -13.17 -20.31 -12.72
C ASN A 673 -13.74 -19.85 -14.07
N TYR A 674 -12.93 -19.14 -14.85
CA TYR A 674 -13.31 -18.67 -16.18
C TYR A 674 -13.17 -19.81 -17.19
N THR A 675 -13.95 -20.88 -17.02
CA THR A 675 -13.99 -21.99 -17.98
C THR A 675 -14.33 -21.44 -19.36
N ARG A 676 -13.56 -21.80 -20.40
CA ARG A 676 -13.81 -21.32 -21.76
C ARG A 676 -15.14 -21.92 -22.29
N PRO A 677 -16.01 -21.14 -22.96
CA PRO A 677 -17.33 -21.62 -23.37
C PRO A 677 -17.31 -22.59 -24.54
N THR A 678 -17.39 -23.90 -24.30
CA THR A 678 -17.33 -24.93 -25.35
C THR A 678 -18.66 -25.25 -26.04
N ARG A 679 -19.81 -24.73 -25.55
CA ARG A 679 -21.13 -24.91 -26.18
C ARG A 679 -21.99 -23.65 -26.07
N LEU A 680 -22.73 -23.37 -27.15
CA LEU A 680 -23.91 -22.50 -27.08
C LEU A 680 -25.03 -23.25 -26.36
N PRO A 681 -25.79 -22.61 -25.46
CA PRO A 681 -27.04 -23.17 -24.94
C PRO A 681 -28.01 -23.54 -26.06
N ASP A 682 -28.84 -24.56 -25.84
CA ASP A 682 -29.94 -24.90 -26.75
C ASP A 682 -30.84 -23.67 -26.97
N GLY A 683 -31.20 -23.39 -28.23
CA GLY A 683 -32.01 -22.23 -28.62
C GLY A 683 -31.24 -20.94 -28.95
N VAL A 684 -29.90 -20.93 -28.90
CA VAL A 684 -29.11 -19.77 -29.37
C VAL A 684 -28.80 -19.90 -30.86
N SER A 685 -29.51 -19.12 -31.68
CA SER A 685 -29.18 -18.88 -33.08
C SER A 685 -28.28 -17.64 -33.19
N VAL A 686 -27.14 -17.73 -33.87
CA VAL A 686 -26.29 -16.56 -34.18
C VAL A 686 -26.59 -16.19 -35.63
N ALA A 687 -26.86 -14.91 -35.91
CA ALA A 687 -26.98 -14.44 -37.29
C ALA A 687 -25.63 -14.67 -38.00
N GLY A 688 -25.58 -15.68 -38.88
CA GLY A 688 -24.33 -16.15 -39.47
C GLY A 688 -24.47 -17.34 -40.43
N ASP A 689 -25.59 -18.06 -40.39
CA ASP A 689 -25.91 -19.08 -41.41
C ASP A 689 -26.64 -18.51 -42.65
N TYR A 690 -26.83 -17.20 -42.74
CA TYR A 690 -27.37 -16.55 -43.93
C TYR A 690 -26.41 -15.52 -44.49
N THR A 691 -25.86 -15.85 -45.66
CA THR A 691 -25.30 -14.91 -46.61
C THR A 691 -26.43 -14.00 -47.13
N GLY A 692 -26.36 -12.70 -46.86
CA GLY A 692 -27.00 -11.72 -47.73
C GLY A 692 -27.78 -10.57 -47.07
N SER A 693 -27.34 -9.38 -47.47
CA SER A 693 -28.12 -8.17 -47.76
C SER A 693 -28.38 -7.13 -46.66
N SER A 694 -28.08 -5.91 -47.07
CA SER A 694 -28.17 -4.61 -46.44
C SER A 694 -29.59 -4.13 -46.17
N GLY A 695 -29.79 -3.43 -45.05
CA GLY A 695 -30.93 -2.56 -44.83
C GLY A 695 -30.61 -1.50 -43.78
N ALA A 696 -30.35 -0.27 -44.21
CA ALA A 696 -30.29 0.89 -43.33
C ALA A 696 -31.70 1.28 -42.87
N SER A 697 -31.92 1.46 -41.57
CA SER A 697 -32.91 2.44 -41.08
C SER A 697 -32.61 2.86 -39.64
N SER A 698 -32.93 4.12 -39.39
CA SER A 698 -32.58 4.95 -38.25
C SER A 698 -33.49 4.77 -37.03
N ASN A 699 -32.92 4.42 -35.87
CA ASN A 699 -33.14 5.15 -34.60
C ASN A 699 -32.19 4.60 -33.50
N PRO A 700 -31.41 5.43 -32.80
CA PRO A 700 -30.54 4.99 -31.72
C PRO A 700 -31.28 5.11 -30.39
N PHE A 701 -31.84 4.02 -29.87
CA PHE A 701 -32.28 3.98 -28.49
C PHE A 701 -31.36 3.09 -27.65
N SER A 702 -30.86 3.73 -26.60
CA SER A 702 -29.84 3.31 -25.65
C SER A 702 -30.26 2.09 -24.83
N PHE A 703 -29.96 0.90 -25.33
CA PHE A 703 -30.09 -0.36 -24.58
C PHE A 703 -29.24 -0.38 -23.29
N PHE A 704 -28.14 0.38 -23.23
CA PHE A 704 -27.36 0.59 -22.00
C PHE A 704 -28.17 1.22 -20.84
N GLU A 705 -29.26 1.95 -21.11
CA GLU A 705 -30.12 2.53 -20.05
C GLU A 705 -30.88 1.46 -19.25
N ASN A 706 -31.25 0.34 -19.87
CA ASN A 706 -32.02 -0.72 -19.21
C ASN A 706 -31.15 -1.70 -18.40
N LEU A 707 -29.84 -1.78 -18.69
CA LEU A 707 -28.92 -2.72 -18.02
C LEU A 707 -28.09 -2.06 -16.89
N PHE A 708 -27.97 -0.73 -16.87
CA PHE A 708 -27.13 0.02 -15.91
C PHE A 708 -27.89 0.97 -14.95
N GLY A 709 -29.23 0.89 -14.90
CA GLY A 709 -30.08 1.59 -13.94
C GLY A 709 -30.74 2.84 -14.52
N GLY A 710 -32.08 2.81 -14.61
CA GLY A 710 -32.89 3.89 -15.19
C GLY A 710 -33.07 5.11 -14.27
N PRO A 711 -33.52 6.26 -14.81
CA PRO A 711 -33.89 7.43 -14.02
C PRO A 711 -35.28 7.26 -13.37
N GLN A 712 -35.41 7.75 -12.13
CA GLN A 712 -36.69 8.02 -11.49
C GLN A 712 -37.53 9.00 -12.34
N PRO A 713 -38.87 8.95 -12.27
CA PRO A 713 -39.72 9.84 -13.04
C PRO A 713 -39.47 11.31 -12.67
N ARG A 714 -39.47 12.19 -13.68
CA ARG A 714 -39.38 13.64 -13.47
C ARG A 714 -40.52 14.11 -12.57
N PRO A 715 -40.30 15.10 -11.67
CA PRO A 715 -41.41 15.80 -11.03
C PRO A 715 -42.31 16.40 -12.12
N GLN A 716 -43.62 16.16 -12.00
CA GLN A 716 -44.63 16.71 -12.88
C GLN A 716 -44.47 18.23 -12.94
N GLN A 717 -44.35 18.79 -14.16
CA GLN A 717 -44.52 20.22 -14.38
C GLN A 717 -45.94 20.60 -13.92
N PRO A 718 -46.12 21.70 -13.16
CA PRO A 718 -47.45 22.16 -12.80
C PRO A 718 -48.22 22.53 -14.08
N ALA A 719 -49.47 22.08 -14.13
CA ALA A 719 -50.39 22.28 -15.23
C ALA A 719 -50.44 23.75 -15.66
N ALA A 720 -50.47 23.96 -16.98
CA ALA A 720 -50.66 25.27 -17.60
C ALA A 720 -51.89 25.97 -17.00
N ARG A 721 -51.63 27.10 -16.35
CA ARG A 721 -52.67 27.96 -15.77
C ARG A 721 -53.43 28.61 -16.94
N ASN A 722 -54.68 28.22 -17.13
CA ASN A 722 -55.60 28.85 -18.06
C ASN A 722 -55.57 30.37 -17.89
N GLN A 723 -55.26 31.08 -18.98
CA GLN A 723 -55.37 32.53 -19.07
C GLN A 723 -56.83 32.93 -18.87
N ARG A 724 -57.14 33.56 -17.73
CA ARG A 724 -58.37 34.32 -17.55
C ARG A 724 -58.23 35.63 -18.33
N ARG A 725 -59.02 35.79 -19.40
CA ARG A 725 -59.31 37.10 -20.00
C ARG A 725 -59.93 38.00 -18.94
N VAL A 726 -59.24 39.10 -18.61
CA VAL A 726 -59.80 40.22 -17.87
C VAL A 726 -60.46 41.14 -18.90
N TYR A 727 -61.78 41.28 -18.82
CA TYR A 727 -62.48 42.42 -19.41
C TYR A 727 -62.48 43.54 -18.38
N THR A 728 -62.04 44.72 -18.79
CA THR A 728 -62.35 45.99 -18.12
C THR A 728 -63.01 46.91 -19.15
N ARG A 729 -64.06 47.59 -18.68
CA ARG A 729 -64.94 48.50 -19.41
C ARG A 729 -64.21 49.62 -20.12
#